data_AF-A0A3M1YY72-F1
#
_entry.id   AF-A0A3M1YY72-F1
#
_cell.length_a   1.000
_cell.length_b   1.000
_cell.length_c   1.000
_cell.angle_alpha   90.00
_cell.angle_beta   90.00
_cell.angle_gamma   90.00
#
_symmetry.space_group_name_H-M   'P 1'
#
loop_
_entity.id
_entity.type
_entity.pdbx_description
1 polymer ?
#
loop_
_entity_poly.entity_id
_entity_poly.type
_entity_poly.pdbx_seq_one_letter_code
_entity_poly.pdbx_strand_id
1 'polypeptide(L)'
;MEDCEPQVCPDPIINIPNEVCAGEPVTFTAPDLGFPCLTYAWSFGDGATPSVATGLGPHEVVYDHSGTVSVSLTIDNHCDGNDGGSGGSGSGNTGSTGTNGSGSTGSNGSGGSGNTGSGNTGSGNTGSGNTGSGNTGSGNTGSGSAGSSNDGGSGGNSIGVICPDAGNGAGNTGSSSNGSSGSGNTGSGNTGSGSTGGSSTGSGNTGSTNTGSGSTGSTNTGSGSTGSANTGSGNTGSGSTGSANDDGSGNTGGVHCIECRKTTTVTLEVTDDCNPLGKIGDRVWRDDNANGVQDAGEPGIGGVTVLLFECGDLVNAIDVQMTDGTGMYMFSDLAPGCYRVRFNVPAGFTTSPNDVGDDCLDSDINTLGFAPEKNLAAGEQDPCIDAGLVPNQPPCQINGVVTDITCNDEGTATAADDTYTFTLTVSGSGTGSNWTALINGVAVSGDYDVPTQLGPYLISDGILNFEVQDAQNAGCNSSVAVIPPAPCSTQPAPAKLGDRVWNDLNQNGIQDPGEPGVPGVTVRLHKCDGTFVAEMNTDPNGNYLFENLAPNMSYYVVFSNLPANFVFTGQDAGNDAMDSDPDPTNGQTACVTLAPGDDNRTLDAGIFEQPAGNGKIGDFVWDDLNANGIQDPGEPGMPGVYVVLETCAHAFVDFRITDANGAYLFESVPPGEYKIRFANPGGGYEVTPGDQGTDDTVDSDIVGMFDGRTACFAVSPGEVDLTIDGGFTKNLPPEPVCTIDGTVSNVQCDNNGTPNDASDDTFTFDLTVNGANTGAWGWQIIGTQVYYNYGQTVTFGPFNISAGAVTLDIKDVDVANCTTSVTVDPPATCSTGACDPVTDGGTIAGDETNCGGYDPAPIVQVTPPSGGSGALEYMWLKSTVGCPSSLNDAIPNSNSPNYDPPFISQTTWYVRCVRRAGCTDWSIGESNCVKKEVQTGCGGSGLSVGDRVWVDQNANGIQDAGETGLRGVWVFLQDQAGNPVVGGVTVTDGNGNYAFNNLTAGTYRIKFANPGGYYPTGQNIGGDDTVDSDMDLLGFTAFFTLHANDMTIDAGFVPKNVGQFQGNDPGLNAIGNNANSVNGQNIANVPTTVVLFPNPTSDYVDVRFSTQATSSVKIEVFNTLGQRVLVTNFDDSFSTQTRLDLTDLKTGQYLVRITFDGTEVITKPLMVNKF
;
A
#
# COMPACT_ATOMS: atom_id res chain seq x y z
N MET A 1 -22.27 -23.25 21.97
CA MET A 1 -21.38 -24.39 21.68
C MET A 1 -20.73 -24.07 20.36
N GLU A 2 -19.41 -24.00 20.21
CA GLU A 2 -18.33 -24.10 21.20
C GLU A 2 -17.08 -23.44 20.56
N ASP A 3 -16.05 -23.12 21.34
CA ASP A 3 -14.93 -22.26 20.91
C ASP A 3 -14.08 -22.83 19.76
N CYS A 4 -13.52 -21.95 18.92
CA CYS A 4 -12.27 -22.18 18.18
C CYS A 4 -11.53 -20.86 17.88
N GLU A 5 -10.34 -20.70 18.45
CA GLU A 5 -9.36 -19.66 18.10
C GLU A 5 -8.77 -19.89 16.68
N PRO A 6 -8.13 -18.87 16.06
CA PRO A 6 -7.29 -19.10 14.89
C PRO A 6 -6.15 -20.08 15.23
N GLN A 7 -6.19 -21.27 14.62
CA GLN A 7 -5.15 -22.30 14.77
C GLN A 7 -3.81 -21.78 14.22
N VAL A 8 -2.87 -21.51 15.13
CA VAL A 8 -1.46 -21.33 14.80
C VAL A 8 -0.93 -22.64 14.22
N CYS A 9 -0.37 -22.60 13.00
CA CYS A 9 0.31 -23.75 12.42
C CYS A 9 1.51 -24.12 13.33
N PRO A 10 1.64 -25.38 13.78
CA PRO A 10 2.77 -25.77 14.60
C PRO A 10 4.08 -25.69 13.79
N ASP A 11 5.14 -25.19 14.42
CA ASP A 11 6.49 -25.22 13.85
C ASP A 11 6.85 -26.66 13.44
N PRO A 12 7.59 -26.85 12.32
CA PRO A 12 8.04 -28.17 11.92
C PRO A 12 8.90 -28.79 13.03
N ILE A 13 8.58 -30.03 13.43
CA ILE A 13 9.34 -30.74 14.46
C ILE A 13 10.71 -31.15 13.90
N ILE A 14 11.71 -30.28 14.09
CA ILE A 14 13.09 -30.58 13.73
C ILE A 14 13.73 -31.42 14.85
N ASN A 15 13.73 -32.74 14.69
CA ASN A 15 14.47 -33.65 15.57
C ASN A 15 15.98 -33.58 15.28
N ILE A 16 16.64 -32.50 15.71
CA ILE A 16 18.10 -32.40 15.71
C ILE A 16 18.63 -33.02 17.01
N PRO A 17 19.54 -34.02 16.97
CA PRO A 17 20.33 -34.39 18.14
C PRO A 17 21.25 -33.23 18.55
N ASN A 18 21.47 -33.04 19.85
CA ASN A 18 22.27 -31.92 20.38
C ASN A 18 23.75 -31.93 19.96
N GLU A 19 24.26 -33.04 19.42
CA GLU A 19 25.58 -33.17 18.79
C GLU A 19 25.44 -34.02 17.51
N VAL A 20 25.97 -33.53 16.38
CA VAL A 20 26.00 -34.25 15.09
C VAL A 20 27.47 -34.47 14.70
N CYS A 21 27.95 -35.71 14.84
CA CYS A 21 29.30 -36.09 14.44
C CYS A 21 29.34 -36.61 12.99
N ALA A 22 30.53 -36.60 12.38
CA ALA A 22 30.70 -36.80 10.95
C ALA A 22 30.28 -38.21 10.48
N GLY A 23 29.28 -38.25 9.58
CA GLY A 23 28.86 -39.48 8.87
C GLY A 23 27.38 -39.86 9.03
N GLU A 24 26.64 -39.26 9.96
CA GLU A 24 25.23 -39.59 10.22
C GLU A 24 24.25 -38.72 9.39
N PRO A 25 23.23 -39.31 8.74
CA PRO A 25 22.23 -38.57 7.95
C PRO A 25 21.10 -37.99 8.84
N VAL A 26 20.87 -36.68 8.74
CA VAL A 26 19.71 -36.03 9.38
C VAL A 26 18.46 -36.22 8.53
N THR A 27 17.35 -36.65 9.14
CA THR A 27 16.08 -36.91 8.43
C THR A 27 14.99 -35.95 8.90
N PHE A 28 14.35 -35.24 7.96
CA PHE A 28 13.20 -34.36 8.20
C PHE A 28 11.92 -35.10 7.82
N THR A 29 10.82 -34.87 8.55
CA THR A 29 9.51 -35.51 8.27
C THR A 29 8.40 -34.51 8.56
N ALA A 30 7.48 -34.30 7.60
CA ALA A 30 6.28 -33.49 7.76
C ALA A 30 5.04 -34.34 7.43
N PRO A 31 4.01 -34.39 8.30
CA PRO A 31 2.74 -35.05 8.00
C PRO A 31 1.81 -34.13 7.20
N ASP A 32 1.10 -34.70 6.22
CA ASP A 32 0.11 -34.01 5.39
C ASP A 32 -1.25 -33.88 6.10
N LEU A 33 -1.92 -32.74 5.92
CA LEU A 33 -3.28 -32.45 6.41
C LEU A 33 -4.26 -32.01 5.31
N GLY A 34 -3.87 -32.08 4.03
CA GLY A 34 -4.81 -32.03 2.90
C GLY A 34 -5.22 -30.66 2.37
N PHE A 35 -4.42 -29.61 2.57
CA PHE A 35 -4.67 -28.26 2.03
C PHE A 35 -3.42 -27.63 1.38
N PRO A 36 -3.56 -26.73 0.39
CA PRO A 36 -2.46 -26.31 -0.48
C PRO A 36 -1.62 -25.15 0.10
N CYS A 37 -0.81 -25.43 1.12
CA CYS A 37 0.25 -24.55 1.62
C CYS A 37 1.54 -25.35 1.83
N LEU A 38 2.53 -25.23 0.92
CA LEU A 38 3.76 -26.03 0.98
C LEU A 38 5.03 -25.24 0.59
N THR A 39 5.54 -24.48 1.56
CA THR A 39 6.95 -24.06 1.56
C THR A 39 7.49 -24.16 2.98
N TYR A 40 8.61 -24.87 3.17
CA TYR A 40 9.31 -24.97 4.45
C TYR A 40 10.72 -24.39 4.29
N ALA A 41 11.12 -23.52 5.23
CA ALA A 41 12.46 -22.94 5.28
C ALA A 41 13.13 -23.25 6.61
N TRP A 42 14.46 -23.45 6.60
CA TRP A 42 15.27 -23.63 7.79
C TRP A 42 16.59 -22.87 7.69
N SER A 43 17.19 -22.55 8.85
CA SER A 43 18.53 -21.97 8.95
C SER A 43 19.32 -22.65 10.07
N PHE A 44 20.64 -22.60 10.01
CA PHE A 44 21.52 -23.23 11.03
C PHE A 44 21.91 -22.28 12.19
N GLY A 45 21.39 -21.05 12.20
CA GLY A 45 21.65 -20.04 13.23
C GLY A 45 23.08 -19.47 13.25
N ASP A 46 23.24 -18.33 13.91
CA ASP A 46 24.56 -17.73 14.14
C ASP A 46 25.36 -18.56 15.15
N GLY A 47 26.43 -19.20 14.68
CA GLY A 47 27.36 -19.98 15.51
C GLY A 47 27.65 -21.40 15.01
N ALA A 48 26.94 -21.90 14.00
CA ALA A 48 27.23 -23.21 13.41
C ALA A 48 28.63 -23.26 12.76
N THR A 49 29.37 -24.35 13.04
CA THR A 49 30.67 -24.65 12.42
C THR A 49 30.70 -26.10 11.93
N PRO A 50 31.37 -26.42 10.80
CA PRO A 50 32.22 -25.56 9.97
C PRO A 50 31.46 -24.56 9.09
N SER A 51 32.02 -23.37 8.92
CA SER A 51 31.38 -22.20 8.29
C SER A 51 31.46 -22.17 6.76
N VAL A 52 31.37 -23.32 6.07
CA VAL A 52 31.47 -23.40 4.60
C VAL A 52 30.49 -24.43 4.01
N ALA A 53 29.20 -24.19 4.20
CA ALA A 53 28.21 -24.64 3.22
C ALA A 53 28.25 -23.67 2.02
N THR A 54 28.27 -24.17 0.79
CA THR A 54 28.31 -23.34 -0.42
C THR A 54 26.94 -22.73 -0.72
N GLY A 55 26.62 -21.62 -0.04
CA GLY A 55 25.43 -20.81 -0.30
C GLY A 55 24.85 -20.22 0.99
N LEU A 56 24.84 -18.89 1.11
CA LEU A 56 24.08 -18.18 2.15
C LEU A 56 22.69 -17.86 1.59
N GLY A 57 21.68 -18.62 2.03
CA GLY A 57 20.27 -18.42 1.68
C GLY A 57 19.42 -19.61 2.16
N PRO A 58 18.10 -19.45 2.35
CA PRO A 58 17.22 -20.56 2.68
C PRO A 58 17.20 -21.57 1.53
N HIS A 59 17.25 -22.86 1.87
CA HIS A 59 17.11 -23.93 0.89
C HIS A 59 15.64 -24.29 0.72
N GLU A 60 15.11 -24.04 -0.47
CA GLU A 60 13.71 -24.26 -0.82
C GLU A 60 13.52 -25.62 -1.51
N VAL A 61 12.50 -26.38 -1.11
CA VAL A 61 12.14 -27.68 -1.72
C VAL A 61 10.66 -27.65 -2.06
N VAL A 62 10.35 -27.72 -3.36
CA VAL A 62 8.98 -27.77 -3.89
C VAL A 62 8.55 -29.23 -4.05
N TYR A 63 7.34 -29.55 -3.60
CA TYR A 63 6.79 -30.92 -3.66
C TYR A 63 5.86 -31.12 -4.85
N ASP A 64 6.02 -32.25 -5.53
CA ASP A 64 5.25 -32.72 -6.68
C ASP A 64 4.50 -34.01 -6.26
N HIS A 65 3.39 -33.83 -5.53
CA HIS A 65 2.51 -34.90 -5.04
C HIS A 65 3.13 -35.84 -3.96
N SER A 66 2.34 -36.82 -3.51
CA SER A 66 2.47 -37.45 -2.19
C SER A 66 3.57 -38.53 -2.08
N GLY A 67 4.47 -38.36 -1.11
CA GLY A 67 5.46 -39.36 -0.73
C GLY A 67 6.43 -38.89 0.35
N THR A 68 7.04 -39.83 1.09
CA THR A 68 8.13 -39.54 2.03
C THR A 68 9.46 -39.49 1.26
N VAL A 69 10.12 -38.33 1.26
CA VAL A 69 11.44 -38.15 0.62
C VAL A 69 12.50 -37.85 1.68
N SER A 70 13.51 -38.71 1.78
CA SER A 70 14.66 -38.50 2.67
C SER A 70 15.74 -37.66 1.99
N VAL A 71 15.91 -36.41 2.42
CA VAL A 71 17.06 -35.58 2.02
C VAL A 71 18.23 -35.92 2.94
N SER A 72 19.37 -36.36 2.39
CA SER A 72 20.59 -36.65 3.14
C SER A 72 21.68 -35.64 2.81
N LEU A 73 22.13 -34.88 3.81
CA LEU A 73 23.34 -34.05 3.74
C LEU A 73 24.50 -34.76 4.44
N THR A 74 25.69 -34.70 3.85
CA THR A 74 26.93 -35.26 4.42
C THR A 74 27.81 -34.13 4.95
N ILE A 75 28.13 -34.14 6.24
CA ILE A 75 29.01 -33.15 6.86
C ILE A 75 30.44 -33.70 6.93
N ASP A 76 31.35 -33.09 6.16
CA ASP A 76 32.77 -33.43 6.20
C ASP A 76 33.50 -32.64 7.31
N ASN A 77 34.01 -33.41 8.29
CA ASN A 77 35.16 -33.14 9.18
C ASN A 77 34.92 -32.98 10.71
N HIS A 78 34.66 -34.13 11.34
CA HIS A 78 35.17 -34.62 12.63
C HIS A 78 35.16 -33.75 13.90
N CYS A 79 34.16 -34.00 14.74
CA CYS A 79 34.35 -34.18 16.19
C CYS A 79 34.43 -35.69 16.48
N ASP A 80 35.34 -36.10 17.37
CA ASP A 80 35.07 -37.05 18.46
C ASP A 80 36.32 -37.33 19.32
N GLY A 81 36.14 -37.26 20.63
CA GLY A 81 36.98 -37.98 21.59
C GLY A 81 36.39 -39.37 21.83
N ASN A 82 37.21 -40.41 21.89
CA ASN A 82 36.73 -41.79 22.07
C ASN A 82 37.41 -42.44 23.28
N ASP A 83 36.63 -43.11 24.14
CA ASP A 83 37.13 -43.80 25.33
C ASP A 83 36.51 -45.21 25.47
N GLY A 84 37.35 -46.19 25.81
CA GLY A 84 36.94 -47.55 26.22
C GLY A 84 36.97 -48.66 25.14
N GLY A 85 38.10 -49.39 25.01
CA GLY A 85 38.23 -50.46 23.99
C GLY A 85 39.14 -51.68 24.26
N SER A 86 39.74 -51.84 25.45
CA SER A 86 40.47 -53.03 25.94
C SER A 86 41.76 -53.54 25.23
N GLY A 87 42.82 -53.78 26.01
CA GLY A 87 44.04 -54.49 25.55
C GLY A 87 45.29 -54.22 26.40
N GLY A 88 45.49 -54.94 27.51
CA GLY A 88 46.57 -54.66 28.47
C GLY A 88 47.74 -55.66 28.49
N SER A 89 48.87 -55.27 29.10
CA SER A 89 49.87 -56.18 29.69
C SER A 89 50.79 -55.46 30.70
N GLY A 90 51.24 -56.19 31.74
CA GLY A 90 51.75 -55.68 33.04
C GLY A 90 53.09 -54.90 33.07
N SER A 91 53.66 -54.59 34.25
CA SER A 91 53.44 -55.19 35.58
C SER A 91 53.82 -54.29 36.77
N GLY A 92 53.12 -54.42 37.91
CA GLY A 92 53.75 -54.30 39.24
C GLY A 92 53.56 -53.01 40.05
N ASN A 93 52.33 -52.71 40.48
CA ASN A 93 52.02 -52.22 41.85
C ASN A 93 50.49 -52.21 42.09
N THR A 94 50.07 -52.22 43.36
CA THR A 94 48.67 -52.48 43.78
C THR A 94 47.94 -51.24 44.27
N GLY A 95 46.89 -50.78 43.57
CA GLY A 95 46.01 -49.69 43.99
C GLY A 95 45.17 -49.14 42.83
N SER A 96 43.95 -48.67 43.09
CA SER A 96 42.99 -48.29 42.04
C SER A 96 43.42 -47.08 41.21
N THR A 97 43.36 -47.22 39.88
CA THR A 97 43.28 -46.19 38.83
C THR A 97 43.81 -44.78 39.16
N GLY A 98 45.00 -44.45 38.64
CA GLY A 98 45.49 -43.07 38.59
C GLY A 98 46.98 -42.88 38.91
N THR A 99 47.88 -43.71 38.37
CA THR A 99 49.33 -43.57 38.58
C THR A 99 50.15 -43.88 37.32
N ASN A 100 51.03 -42.95 36.93
CA ASN A 100 52.09 -43.18 35.94
C ASN A 100 53.46 -42.97 36.62
N GLY A 101 54.13 -44.07 36.97
CA GLY A 101 55.44 -44.05 37.61
C GLY A 101 55.76 -45.33 38.38
N SER A 102 57.04 -45.72 38.41
CA SER A 102 57.51 -46.87 39.19
C SER A 102 57.63 -46.53 40.68
N GLY A 103 57.09 -47.41 41.54
CA GLY A 103 57.37 -47.40 42.98
C GLY A 103 56.51 -46.50 43.87
N SER A 104 55.37 -45.99 43.40
CA SER A 104 54.49 -45.09 44.18
C SER A 104 53.37 -45.85 44.94
N THR A 105 52.95 -45.32 46.10
CA THR A 105 51.89 -45.87 46.97
C THR A 105 50.87 -44.80 47.38
N GLY A 106 49.73 -44.76 46.69
CA GLY A 106 48.63 -43.82 46.98
C GLY A 106 47.61 -43.75 45.83
N SER A 107 46.42 -43.19 46.12
CA SER A 107 45.28 -43.08 45.20
C SER A 107 45.09 -41.66 44.65
N ASN A 108 44.35 -41.53 43.54
CA ASN A 108 44.10 -40.28 42.78
C ASN A 108 45.35 -39.56 42.24
N GLY A 109 45.73 -39.84 40.99
CA GLY A 109 46.41 -38.86 40.12
C GLY A 109 47.82 -38.42 40.51
N SER A 110 48.65 -39.29 41.09
CA SER A 110 50.06 -38.96 41.36
C SER A 110 50.96 -39.30 40.16
N GLY A 111 51.65 -38.32 39.60
CA GLY A 111 52.57 -38.47 38.47
C GLY A 111 54.05 -38.40 38.89
N GLY A 112 54.87 -39.36 38.45
CA GLY A 112 56.30 -39.44 38.77
C GLY A 112 56.67 -40.48 39.84
N SER A 113 57.96 -40.60 40.14
CA SER A 113 58.54 -41.73 40.88
C SER A 113 58.69 -41.48 42.39
N GLY A 114 58.38 -42.51 43.19
CA GLY A 114 58.63 -42.54 44.64
C GLY A 114 57.68 -41.67 45.47
N ASN A 115 56.43 -41.47 45.02
CA ASN A 115 55.46 -40.64 45.74
C ASN A 115 54.59 -41.48 46.71
N THR A 116 54.23 -40.90 47.86
CA THR A 116 53.39 -41.52 48.90
C THR A 116 52.22 -40.60 49.25
N GLY A 117 50.98 -41.04 48.97
CA GLY A 117 49.76 -40.23 49.12
C GLY A 117 49.14 -39.79 47.78
N SER A 118 48.25 -38.78 47.79
CA SER A 118 47.31 -38.49 46.69
C SER A 118 47.59 -37.19 45.92
N GLY A 119 47.43 -37.19 44.60
CA GLY A 119 47.50 -36.00 43.75
C GLY A 119 48.86 -35.31 43.69
N ASN A 120 49.97 -36.04 43.83
CA ASN A 120 51.32 -35.44 43.82
C ASN A 120 51.97 -35.50 42.43
N THR A 121 52.45 -34.39 41.91
CA THR A 121 53.07 -34.24 40.58
C THR A 121 54.57 -33.98 40.72
N GLY A 122 55.41 -34.97 40.41
CA GLY A 122 56.87 -34.89 40.49
C GLY A 122 57.47 -36.10 41.24
N SER A 123 58.57 -35.95 41.98
CA SER A 123 59.32 -37.09 42.53
C SER A 123 59.65 -37.00 44.02
N GLY A 124 59.50 -38.12 44.74
CA GLY A 124 59.85 -38.24 46.16
C GLY A 124 58.93 -37.47 47.12
N ASN A 125 57.68 -37.19 46.74
CA ASN A 125 56.75 -36.38 47.54
C ASN A 125 55.91 -37.25 48.50
N THR A 126 55.68 -36.77 49.73
CA THR A 126 54.89 -37.45 50.76
C THR A 126 53.73 -36.58 51.26
N GLY A 127 52.48 -36.99 51.05
CA GLY A 127 51.27 -36.25 51.45
C GLY A 127 50.31 -36.05 50.28
N SER A 128 49.64 -34.89 50.16
CA SER A 128 48.59 -34.69 49.14
C SER A 128 48.63 -33.38 48.35
N GLY A 129 48.57 -33.44 47.01
CA GLY A 129 48.46 -32.25 46.16
C GLY A 129 49.77 -31.50 45.89
N ASN A 130 50.94 -32.11 46.11
CA ASN A 130 52.23 -31.43 45.98
C ASN A 130 52.78 -31.48 44.53
N THR A 131 53.30 -30.36 44.02
CA THR A 131 53.87 -30.23 42.67
C THR A 131 55.37 -29.88 42.74
N GLY A 132 56.25 -30.83 42.44
CA GLY A 132 57.71 -30.65 42.46
C GLY A 132 58.46 -31.84 43.06
N SER A 133 59.56 -31.63 43.80
CA SER A 133 60.40 -32.76 44.27
C SER A 133 60.79 -32.73 45.75
N GLY A 134 60.70 -33.88 46.42
CA GLY A 134 61.10 -34.04 47.83
C GLY A 134 60.22 -33.32 48.86
N ASN A 135 58.97 -33.00 48.52
CA ASN A 135 58.06 -32.24 49.37
C ASN A 135 57.32 -33.13 50.38
N THR A 136 57.05 -32.63 51.59
CA THR A 136 56.32 -33.36 52.65
C THR A 136 55.17 -32.53 53.23
N GLY A 137 53.92 -32.96 53.02
CA GLY A 137 52.69 -32.32 53.50
C GLY A 137 51.67 -32.10 52.38
N SER A 138 50.97 -30.97 52.32
CA SER A 138 49.84 -30.81 51.37
C SER A 138 49.85 -29.52 50.55
N GLY A 139 49.74 -29.63 49.22
CA GLY A 139 49.59 -28.46 48.33
C GLY A 139 50.87 -27.64 48.13
N ASN A 140 52.06 -28.21 48.29
CA ASN A 140 53.33 -27.49 48.10
C ASN A 140 53.79 -27.51 46.64
N THR A 141 54.21 -26.37 46.10
CA THR A 141 54.77 -26.20 44.75
C THR A 141 56.26 -25.87 44.85
N GLY A 142 57.19 -26.70 44.36
CA GLY A 142 58.64 -26.45 44.45
C GLY A 142 59.47 -27.65 44.89
N SER A 143 60.67 -27.41 45.44
CA SER A 143 61.61 -28.48 45.82
C SER A 143 62.03 -28.44 47.30
N GLY A 144 61.86 -29.56 48.02
CA GLY A 144 62.33 -29.75 49.40
C GLY A 144 61.46 -29.08 50.48
N SER A 145 60.22 -28.72 50.17
CA SER A 145 59.31 -28.00 51.06
C SER A 145 58.61 -28.94 52.05
N ALA A 146 58.56 -28.58 53.33
CA ALA A 146 57.81 -29.31 54.37
C ALA A 146 56.73 -28.42 55.00
N GLY A 147 55.48 -28.88 55.00
CA GLY A 147 54.31 -28.12 55.46
C GLY A 147 53.16 -28.16 54.46
N SER A 148 52.31 -27.14 54.45
CA SER A 148 51.18 -27.03 53.52
C SER A 148 51.18 -25.71 52.78
N SER A 149 50.80 -25.72 51.50
CA SER A 149 50.62 -24.53 50.66
C SER A 149 51.86 -23.63 50.47
N ASN A 150 53.06 -24.22 50.41
CA ASN A 150 54.29 -23.47 50.12
C ASN A 150 54.54 -23.35 48.60
N ASP A 151 54.56 -22.13 48.05
CA ASP A 151 55.00 -21.86 46.66
C ASP A 151 56.47 -21.41 46.62
N GLY A 152 57.35 -22.32 46.19
CA GLY A 152 58.80 -22.16 46.08
C GLY A 152 59.29 -22.09 44.63
N GLY A 153 58.99 -20.98 43.95
CA GLY A 153 59.51 -20.66 42.61
C GLY A 153 60.93 -20.10 42.64
N SER A 154 61.93 -20.94 42.35
CA SER A 154 63.27 -20.62 41.84
C SER A 154 63.97 -19.31 42.29
N GLY A 155 64.85 -19.41 43.29
CA GLY A 155 66.13 -18.66 43.29
C GLY A 155 66.31 -17.58 44.36
N GLY A 156 66.87 -17.95 45.51
CA GLY A 156 67.45 -16.98 46.46
C GLY A 156 67.38 -17.42 47.93
N ASN A 157 68.53 -17.77 48.51
CA ASN A 157 68.63 -18.02 49.95
C ASN A 157 68.27 -16.77 50.77
N SER A 158 67.60 -16.96 51.91
CA SER A 158 67.92 -16.20 53.12
C SER A 158 67.66 -17.01 54.38
N ILE A 159 68.73 -17.20 55.15
CA ILE A 159 68.77 -17.84 56.46
C ILE A 159 68.53 -16.77 57.53
N GLY A 160 67.74 -17.08 58.56
CA GLY A 160 67.60 -16.25 59.78
C GLY A 160 66.41 -16.72 60.61
N VAL A 161 66.51 -17.48 61.71
CA VAL A 161 67.33 -17.40 62.94
C VAL A 161 66.83 -16.34 63.94
N ILE A 162 66.25 -16.86 65.04
CA ILE A 162 65.97 -16.26 66.37
C ILE A 162 64.69 -15.40 66.54
N CYS A 163 64.07 -15.64 67.70
CA CYS A 163 62.82 -15.13 68.31
C CYS A 163 62.84 -13.62 68.69
N PRO A 164 61.80 -13.05 69.36
CA PRO A 164 60.42 -13.49 69.63
C PRO A 164 59.34 -12.41 69.27
N ASP A 165 58.07 -12.66 69.62
CA ASP A 165 56.94 -11.75 69.94
C ASP A 165 56.76 -10.40 69.19
N ALA A 166 55.56 -9.96 68.77
CA ALA A 166 54.26 -10.20 69.38
C ALA A 166 53.08 -10.11 68.38
N GLY A 167 52.21 -11.11 68.38
CA GLY A 167 50.85 -10.97 67.86
C GLY A 167 49.94 -10.37 68.93
N ASN A 168 49.41 -9.17 68.70
CA ASN A 168 48.55 -8.50 69.68
C ASN A 168 47.07 -8.74 69.35
N GLY A 169 46.49 -9.79 69.93
CA GLY A 169 45.06 -10.12 69.78
C GLY A 169 44.76 -11.61 70.05
N ALA A 170 43.62 -11.89 70.67
CA ALA A 170 43.22 -13.25 71.04
C ALA A 170 42.41 -13.93 69.91
N GLY A 171 42.67 -15.22 69.66
CA GLY A 171 41.79 -16.08 68.87
C GLY A 171 42.02 -16.08 67.35
N ASN A 172 43.23 -15.83 66.85
CA ASN A 172 43.54 -15.91 65.42
C ASN A 172 43.98 -17.33 65.03
N THR A 173 43.49 -17.86 63.90
CA THR A 173 43.70 -19.26 63.47
C THR A 173 44.11 -19.37 61.99
N GLY A 174 45.36 -19.72 61.71
CA GLY A 174 45.82 -19.95 60.34
C GLY A 174 47.31 -20.31 60.28
N SER A 175 47.72 -21.10 59.28
CA SER A 175 49.03 -21.75 59.21
C SER A 175 50.24 -20.83 59.02
N SER A 176 50.03 -19.52 58.87
CA SER A 176 51.07 -18.51 58.63
C SER A 176 50.64 -17.11 59.10
N SER A 177 50.17 -16.97 60.34
CA SER A 177 49.64 -15.73 60.96
C SER A 177 50.66 -14.59 61.19
N ASN A 178 51.67 -14.46 60.32
CA ASN A 178 52.56 -13.31 60.28
C ASN A 178 51.79 -12.03 59.96
N GLY A 179 51.98 -10.98 60.75
CA GLY A 179 51.40 -9.65 60.51
C GLY A 179 49.91 -9.48 60.88
N SER A 180 49.23 -10.49 61.41
CA SER A 180 47.82 -10.34 61.83
C SER A 180 47.70 -9.71 63.22
N SER A 181 46.94 -8.62 63.35
CA SER A 181 46.68 -7.91 64.62
C SER A 181 45.18 -7.81 64.89
N GLY A 182 44.76 -7.84 66.17
CA GLY A 182 43.36 -7.95 66.57
C GLY A 182 42.86 -9.40 66.69
N SER A 183 41.55 -9.62 66.86
CA SER A 183 40.98 -10.88 67.36
C SER A 183 40.04 -11.59 66.39
N GLY A 184 40.16 -12.92 66.26
CA GLY A 184 39.25 -13.77 65.46
C GLY A 184 39.62 -13.91 63.98
N ASN A 185 40.82 -13.49 63.58
CA ASN A 185 41.25 -13.52 62.18
C ASN A 185 41.73 -14.91 61.75
N THR A 186 41.32 -15.35 60.57
CA THR A 186 41.65 -16.67 60.02
C THR A 186 42.48 -16.52 58.74
N GLY A 187 43.79 -16.76 58.80
CA GLY A 187 44.73 -16.52 57.69
C GLY A 187 45.91 -15.63 58.06
N SER A 188 46.51 -14.92 57.10
CA SER A 188 47.81 -14.23 57.22
C SER A 188 47.73 -12.73 56.91
N GLY A 189 48.35 -11.88 57.73
CA GLY A 189 48.47 -10.42 57.48
C GLY A 189 47.24 -9.55 57.78
N ASN A 190 46.21 -10.07 58.46
CA ASN A 190 44.94 -9.33 58.68
C ASN A 190 45.00 -8.44 59.93
N THR A 191 44.81 -7.12 59.77
CA THR A 191 44.89 -6.11 60.84
C THR A 191 43.49 -5.59 61.21
N GLY A 192 42.80 -6.27 62.13
CA GLY A 192 41.41 -6.01 62.51
C GLY A 192 40.81 -7.20 63.28
N SER A 193 39.49 -7.40 63.23
CA SER A 193 38.85 -8.51 63.95
C SER A 193 37.86 -9.32 63.10
N GLY A 194 37.90 -10.65 63.20
CA GLY A 194 36.98 -11.56 62.52
C GLY A 194 37.20 -11.75 61.02
N SER A 195 38.37 -11.40 60.47
CA SER A 195 38.62 -11.43 59.02
C SER A 195 39.25 -12.75 58.53
N THR A 196 38.65 -13.36 57.50
CA THR A 196 38.99 -14.65 56.86
C THR A 196 39.75 -14.43 55.55
N GLY A 197 40.98 -14.93 55.42
CA GLY A 197 41.82 -14.78 54.21
C GLY A 197 43.10 -13.99 54.48
N GLY A 198 43.57 -13.17 53.53
CA GLY A 198 44.92 -12.59 53.54
C GLY A 198 44.97 -11.06 53.57
N SER A 199 46.02 -10.49 54.18
CA SER A 199 46.47 -9.08 54.11
C SER A 199 45.39 -7.99 54.22
N SER A 200 44.29 -8.25 54.92
CA SER A 200 43.11 -7.37 54.97
C SER A 200 43.07 -6.50 56.24
N THR A 201 42.85 -5.21 56.09
CA THR A 201 42.79 -4.22 57.19
C THR A 201 41.33 -3.92 57.55
N GLY A 202 40.96 -4.04 58.83
CA GLY A 202 39.61 -3.88 59.35
C GLY A 202 38.88 -5.21 59.63
N SER A 203 37.57 -5.15 59.94
CA SER A 203 36.86 -6.23 60.63
C SER A 203 35.85 -6.99 59.76
N GLY A 204 35.80 -8.32 59.89
CA GLY A 204 34.79 -9.17 59.25
C GLY A 204 34.96 -9.37 57.73
N ASN A 205 36.14 -9.09 57.17
CA ASN A 205 36.38 -9.24 55.72
C ASN A 205 36.63 -10.71 55.34
N THR A 206 36.12 -11.16 54.20
CA THR A 206 36.32 -12.54 53.71
C THR A 206 36.97 -12.54 52.32
N GLY A 207 38.27 -12.80 52.24
CA GLY A 207 39.09 -12.83 51.03
C GLY A 207 40.44 -12.15 51.23
N SER A 208 40.97 -11.47 50.21
CA SER A 208 42.38 -11.04 50.18
C SER A 208 42.55 -9.53 50.00
N THR A 209 43.41 -8.87 50.78
CA THR A 209 43.80 -7.45 50.64
C THR A 209 42.64 -6.43 50.70
N ASN A 210 41.58 -6.74 51.46
CA ASN A 210 40.46 -5.82 51.65
C ASN A 210 40.76 -4.81 52.77
N THR A 211 40.50 -3.52 52.56
CA THR A 211 40.72 -2.44 53.54
C THR A 211 39.39 -1.77 53.89
N GLY A 212 38.78 -2.15 55.00
CA GLY A 212 37.43 -1.74 55.41
C GLY A 212 36.79 -2.79 56.32
N SER A 213 35.45 -2.81 56.45
CA SER A 213 34.77 -3.81 57.29
C SER A 213 33.63 -4.55 56.57
N GLY A 214 33.53 -5.86 56.73
CA GLY A 214 32.45 -6.69 56.19
C GLY A 214 32.50 -6.98 54.68
N SER A 215 33.65 -6.76 54.02
CA SER A 215 33.77 -6.91 52.56
C SER A 215 34.23 -8.32 52.15
N THR A 216 33.60 -8.90 51.13
CA THR A 216 33.83 -10.27 50.63
C THR A 216 34.43 -10.26 49.21
N GLY A 217 35.50 -11.03 48.96
CA GLY A 217 36.28 -11.04 47.72
C GLY A 217 37.66 -10.39 47.90
N SER A 218 38.28 -9.83 46.85
CA SER A 218 39.69 -9.36 46.93
C SER A 218 39.92 -7.90 46.54
N THR A 219 40.93 -7.26 47.13
CA THR A 219 41.37 -5.87 46.87
C THR A 219 40.27 -4.80 47.03
N ASN A 220 39.26 -5.03 47.87
CA ASN A 220 38.18 -4.06 48.12
C ASN A 220 38.57 -3.04 49.20
N THR A 221 38.47 -1.74 48.90
CA THR A 221 38.76 -0.64 49.85
C THR A 221 37.48 0.08 50.25
N GLY A 222 36.89 -0.31 51.39
CA GLY A 222 35.61 0.20 51.91
C GLY A 222 34.81 -0.89 52.62
N SER A 223 33.63 -0.55 53.13
CA SER A 223 32.84 -1.46 53.99
C SER A 223 31.68 -2.14 53.25
N GLY A 224 31.46 -3.43 53.50
CA GLY A 224 30.28 -4.17 53.04
C GLY A 224 30.22 -4.47 51.53
N SER A 225 31.35 -4.46 50.82
CA SER A 225 31.39 -4.67 49.37
C SER A 225 31.65 -6.14 48.99
N THR A 226 30.97 -6.66 47.97
CA THR A 226 30.99 -8.08 47.54
C THR A 226 31.47 -8.22 46.10
N GLY A 227 32.63 -8.86 45.90
CA GLY A 227 33.34 -9.03 44.62
C GLY A 227 34.80 -8.56 44.71
N SER A 228 35.46 -8.14 43.63
CA SER A 228 36.89 -7.79 43.68
C SER A 228 37.27 -6.43 43.08
N ALA A 229 38.26 -5.75 43.66
CA ALA A 229 38.79 -4.45 43.26
C ALA A 229 37.80 -3.26 43.36
N ASN A 230 36.86 -3.32 44.30
CA ASN A 230 35.90 -2.24 44.57
C ASN A 230 36.49 -1.17 45.49
N THR A 231 36.17 0.12 45.29
CA THR A 231 36.61 1.22 46.16
C THR A 231 35.41 2.05 46.65
N GLY A 232 35.06 1.89 47.91
CA GLY A 232 33.91 2.49 48.58
C GLY A 232 32.99 1.43 49.22
N SER A 233 31.80 1.82 49.69
CA SER A 233 31.01 1.00 50.63
C SER A 233 29.71 0.44 50.03
N GLY A 234 29.44 -0.84 50.25
CA GLY A 234 28.20 -1.51 49.85
C GLY A 234 28.09 -1.88 48.37
N ASN A 235 29.21 -2.05 47.66
CA ASN A 235 29.20 -2.34 46.22
C ASN A 235 29.17 -3.85 45.93
N THR A 236 28.24 -4.29 45.11
CA THR A 236 28.12 -5.65 44.57
C THR A 236 28.64 -5.68 43.12
N GLY A 237 29.67 -6.48 42.83
CA GLY A 237 30.34 -6.52 41.52
C GLY A 237 31.87 -6.47 41.64
N SER A 238 32.60 -6.33 40.54
CA SER A 238 34.07 -6.20 40.56
C SER A 238 34.56 -4.97 39.80
N GLY A 239 35.52 -4.24 40.35
CA GLY A 239 36.10 -3.03 39.76
C GLY A 239 35.31 -1.73 39.99
N SER A 240 34.32 -1.73 40.90
CA SER A 240 33.37 -0.63 41.07
C SER A 240 33.81 0.37 42.16
N THR A 241 33.83 1.66 41.83
CA THR A 241 34.27 2.75 42.73
C THR A 241 33.11 3.70 43.05
N GLY A 242 32.64 3.73 44.30
CA GLY A 242 31.41 4.43 44.70
C GLY A 242 30.80 3.84 45.97
N SER A 243 29.55 4.17 46.26
CA SER A 243 28.79 3.56 47.36
C SER A 243 27.45 3.05 46.87
N ALA A 244 27.06 1.86 47.34
CA ALA A 244 25.78 1.18 47.05
C ALA A 244 25.51 0.88 45.56
N ASN A 245 26.52 0.46 44.81
CA ASN A 245 26.37 0.00 43.41
C ASN A 245 25.92 -1.47 43.39
N ASP A 246 24.79 -1.81 42.75
CA ASP A 246 24.12 -3.12 42.91
C ASP A 246 23.89 -3.93 41.61
N ASP A 247 24.43 -3.50 40.45
CA ASP A 247 24.04 -4.03 39.14
C ASP A 247 25.20 -4.41 38.18
N GLY A 248 26.47 -4.19 38.51
CA GLY A 248 27.54 -4.51 37.54
C GLY A 248 29.00 -4.32 37.99
N SER A 249 29.89 -4.96 37.22
CA SER A 249 31.34 -4.85 37.35
C SER A 249 31.89 -3.65 36.56
N GLY A 250 32.60 -2.74 37.24
CA GLY A 250 33.31 -1.60 36.64
C GLY A 250 32.65 -0.23 36.88
N ASN A 251 31.62 -0.16 37.71
CA ASN A 251 30.80 1.05 37.88
C ASN A 251 31.53 2.09 38.75
N THR A 252 31.85 3.26 38.18
CA THR A 252 32.40 4.41 38.91
C THR A 252 31.34 5.50 39.12
N GLY A 253 30.90 5.69 40.36
CA GLY A 253 29.78 6.57 40.73
C GLY A 253 28.58 5.81 41.30
N GLY A 254 27.78 6.47 42.15
CA GLY A 254 26.55 5.95 42.73
C GLY A 254 25.32 6.14 41.84
N VAL A 255 24.25 5.38 42.10
CA VAL A 255 23.09 5.21 41.22
C VAL A 255 22.23 6.49 41.03
N HIS A 256 21.61 6.58 39.85
CA HIS A 256 20.98 7.76 39.25
C HIS A 256 19.44 7.64 39.15
N CYS A 257 18.76 8.79 39.01
CA CYS A 257 17.51 9.06 38.26
C CYS A 257 17.17 10.57 38.44
N ILE A 258 16.50 11.29 37.53
CA ILE A 258 16.14 11.06 36.12
C ILE A 258 16.11 12.42 35.37
N GLU A 259 16.24 12.41 34.03
CA GLU A 259 15.98 13.45 32.97
C GLU A 259 15.87 14.98 33.29
N CYS A 260 16.28 15.95 32.44
CA CYS A 260 16.52 15.93 30.98
C CYS A 260 17.44 17.09 30.46
N ARG A 261 18.27 16.82 29.43
CA ARG A 261 18.84 17.72 28.36
C ARG A 261 20.04 18.69 28.58
N LYS A 262 21.18 18.23 28.02
CA LYS A 262 22.13 18.87 27.07
C LYS A 262 23.24 19.87 27.51
N THR A 263 24.47 19.38 27.30
CA THR A 263 25.69 20.05 26.78
C THR A 263 26.39 21.16 27.58
N THR A 264 27.53 20.86 28.22
CA THR A 264 28.91 21.02 27.65
C THR A 264 29.98 20.71 28.71
N THR A 265 31.15 20.22 28.29
CA THR A 265 32.29 19.77 29.13
C THR A 265 33.10 20.93 29.76
N VAL A 266 33.72 20.68 30.93
CA VAL A 266 35.06 21.15 31.43
C VAL A 266 35.08 21.73 32.88
N THR A 267 35.54 20.86 33.80
CA THR A 267 36.33 21.06 35.04
C THR A 267 36.11 22.23 36.02
N LEU A 268 35.78 21.83 37.27
CA LEU A 268 36.45 22.18 38.54
C LEU A 268 36.64 23.67 38.93
N GLU A 269 35.96 24.08 40.00
CA GLU A 269 36.63 24.25 41.30
C GLU A 269 35.63 24.06 42.46
N VAL A 270 36.13 23.70 43.65
CA VAL A 270 35.33 23.37 44.84
C VAL A 270 35.19 24.60 45.74
N THR A 271 33.99 24.84 46.25
CA THR A 271 33.80 25.45 47.58
C THR A 271 32.93 24.53 48.42
N ASP A 272 33.48 24.09 49.56
CA ASP A 272 32.69 23.48 50.63
C ASP A 272 31.64 24.51 51.09
N ASP A 273 30.37 24.14 51.07
CA ASP A 273 29.38 24.74 51.94
C ASP A 273 28.51 23.63 52.54
N CYS A 274 28.62 23.45 53.86
CA CYS A 274 27.58 22.79 54.63
C CYS A 274 26.34 23.69 54.57
N ASN A 275 25.56 23.63 53.49
CA ASN A 275 24.33 24.42 53.35
C ASN A 275 23.44 24.14 54.57
N PRO A 276 23.22 25.12 55.47
CA PRO A 276 22.24 24.93 56.51
C PRO A 276 20.87 24.71 55.85
N LEU A 277 20.05 23.86 56.47
CA LEU A 277 18.70 23.62 55.97
C LEU A 277 17.79 24.77 56.40
N GLY A 278 17.01 25.28 55.44
CA GLY A 278 16.07 26.37 55.64
C GLY A 278 14.73 25.89 56.20
N LYS A 279 13.83 26.86 56.43
CA LYS A 279 12.47 26.61 56.91
C LYS A 279 11.48 27.60 56.31
N ILE A 280 10.23 27.17 56.15
CA ILE A 280 9.11 27.99 55.68
C ILE A 280 7.91 27.77 56.59
N GLY A 281 7.28 28.84 57.06
CA GLY A 281 5.92 28.82 57.57
C GLY A 281 5.65 29.81 58.68
N ASP A 282 4.42 30.32 58.70
CA ASP A 282 3.88 31.13 59.79
C ASP A 282 2.48 30.64 60.20
N ARG A 283 1.42 31.39 59.85
CA ARG A 283 0.12 31.29 60.51
C ARG A 283 -1.05 31.32 59.53
N VAL A 284 -2.06 30.51 59.81
CA VAL A 284 -3.39 30.65 59.21
C VAL A 284 -4.33 31.26 60.24
N TRP A 285 -5.00 32.36 59.91
CA TRP A 285 -5.92 33.06 60.82
C TRP A 285 -7.27 33.37 60.18
N ARG A 286 -8.21 33.73 61.06
CA ARG A 286 -9.54 34.17 60.67
C ARG A 286 -9.57 35.68 60.53
N ASP A 287 -9.59 36.15 59.28
CA ASP A 287 -9.80 37.55 58.93
C ASP A 287 -11.29 37.88 59.17
N ASP A 288 -11.59 38.44 60.35
CA ASP A 288 -12.96 38.71 60.79
C ASP A 288 -13.56 39.97 60.12
N ASN A 289 -12.73 40.76 59.45
CA ASN A 289 -13.10 42.06 58.91
C ASN A 289 -12.93 42.18 57.37
N ALA A 290 -12.41 41.13 56.74
CA ALA A 290 -12.17 40.94 55.31
C ALA A 290 -11.19 41.95 54.67
N ASN A 291 -10.16 42.40 55.42
CA ASN A 291 -9.17 43.36 54.93
C ASN A 291 -7.88 42.73 54.35
N GLY A 292 -7.62 41.44 54.60
CA GLY A 292 -6.40 40.76 54.17
C GLY A 292 -5.16 40.95 55.06
N VAL A 293 -5.30 41.58 56.24
CA VAL A 293 -4.20 41.91 57.17
C VAL A 293 -4.44 41.24 58.53
N GLN A 294 -3.39 40.66 59.12
CA GLN A 294 -3.43 39.97 60.40
C GLN A 294 -3.60 40.97 61.58
N ASP A 295 -4.86 41.22 61.95
CA ASP A 295 -5.20 42.24 62.94
C ASP A 295 -5.09 41.75 64.40
N ALA A 296 -4.84 42.69 65.31
CA ALA A 296 -4.66 42.42 66.75
C ALA A 296 -5.98 42.01 67.45
N GLY A 297 -6.30 40.72 67.35
CA GLY A 297 -7.52 40.11 67.89
C GLY A 297 -7.97 38.88 67.12
N GLU A 298 -7.40 38.66 65.93
CA GLU A 298 -7.81 37.60 65.02
C GLU A 298 -7.24 36.23 65.43
N PRO A 299 -8.10 35.21 65.64
CA PRO A 299 -7.67 33.91 66.12
C PRO A 299 -7.10 33.05 64.98
N GLY A 300 -6.15 32.18 65.32
CA GLY A 300 -5.62 31.21 64.37
C GLY A 300 -6.62 30.10 64.08
N ILE A 301 -6.53 29.49 62.90
CA ILE A 301 -7.38 28.39 62.46
C ILE A 301 -6.56 27.11 62.47
N GLY A 302 -6.85 26.22 63.43
CA GLY A 302 -6.20 24.92 63.56
C GLY A 302 -6.84 23.83 62.71
N GLY A 303 -6.04 22.84 62.28
CA GLY A 303 -6.47 21.72 61.45
C GLY A 303 -6.56 22.01 59.95
N VAL A 304 -6.03 23.15 59.49
CA VAL A 304 -5.92 23.47 58.06
C VAL A 304 -4.77 22.66 57.48
N THR A 305 -5.01 21.93 56.38
CA THR A 305 -3.96 21.19 55.68
C THR A 305 -3.14 22.14 54.82
N VAL A 306 -1.83 22.14 55.02
CA VAL A 306 -0.86 22.95 54.28
C VAL A 306 0.09 22.01 53.54
N LEU A 307 0.30 22.24 52.25
CA LEU A 307 1.10 21.40 51.36
C LEU A 307 2.28 22.19 50.80
N LEU A 308 3.47 21.58 50.81
CA LEU A 308 4.68 22.13 50.21
C LEU A 308 4.94 21.46 48.86
N PHE A 309 5.34 22.26 47.88
CA PHE A 309 5.72 21.83 46.54
C PHE A 309 7.09 22.41 46.16
N GLU A 310 7.80 21.78 45.22
CA GLU A 310 8.88 22.45 44.48
C GLU A 310 8.27 23.36 43.40
N CYS A 311 8.89 24.51 43.12
CA CYS A 311 8.38 25.42 42.10
C CYS A 311 8.27 24.72 40.73
N GLY A 312 7.08 24.80 40.12
CA GLY A 312 6.76 24.15 38.85
C GLY A 312 6.02 22.81 38.97
N ASP A 313 6.06 22.12 40.13
CA ASP A 313 5.15 21.01 40.41
C ASP A 313 3.95 21.52 41.22
N LEU A 314 2.73 21.38 40.70
CA LEU A 314 1.48 21.77 41.37
C LEU A 314 0.61 20.56 41.73
N VAL A 315 1.14 19.34 41.57
CA VAL A 315 0.42 18.07 41.66
C VAL A 315 0.97 17.20 42.79
N ASN A 316 2.29 17.07 42.91
CA ASN A 316 2.95 16.23 43.89
C ASN A 316 3.50 17.07 45.06
N ALA A 317 2.80 17.08 46.19
CA ALA A 317 3.31 17.71 47.40
C ALA A 317 4.50 16.91 47.96
N ILE A 318 5.60 17.60 48.26
CA ILE A 318 6.83 17.01 48.81
C ILE A 318 6.81 16.91 50.35
N ASP A 319 6.00 17.74 51.02
CA ASP A 319 5.63 17.56 52.43
C ASP A 319 4.21 18.10 52.69
N VAL A 320 3.57 17.65 53.78
CA VAL A 320 2.23 18.07 54.19
C VAL A 320 2.19 18.26 55.70
N GLN A 321 1.80 19.46 56.13
CA GLN A 321 1.59 19.82 57.53
C GLN A 321 0.10 20.10 57.81
N MET A 322 -0.26 20.14 59.09
CA MET A 322 -1.55 20.67 59.55
C MET A 322 -1.30 21.76 60.58
N THR A 323 -2.05 22.86 60.48
CA THR A 323 -1.94 23.95 61.46
C THR A 323 -2.32 23.50 62.87
N ASP A 324 -1.58 23.97 63.86
CA ASP A 324 -1.87 23.68 65.26
C ASP A 324 -3.08 24.48 65.80
N GLY A 325 -3.45 24.26 67.06
CA GLY A 325 -4.59 24.97 67.68
C GLY A 325 -4.46 26.49 67.81
N THR A 326 -3.32 27.07 67.41
CA THR A 326 -3.04 28.51 67.32
C THR A 326 -2.90 29.03 65.89
N GLY A 327 -3.10 28.15 64.90
CA GLY A 327 -3.00 28.45 63.47
C GLY A 327 -1.60 28.27 62.88
N MET A 328 -0.60 27.90 63.68
CA MET A 328 0.80 27.87 63.24
C MET A 328 1.13 26.60 62.44
N TYR A 329 1.98 26.73 61.42
CA TYR A 329 2.58 25.60 60.71
C TYR A 329 4.07 25.87 60.42
N MET A 330 4.85 24.83 60.11
CA MET A 330 6.28 24.97 59.81
C MET A 330 6.80 23.76 59.02
N PHE A 331 7.36 24.02 57.84
CA PHE A 331 8.19 23.08 57.10
C PHE A 331 9.65 23.29 57.52
N SER A 332 10.31 22.26 58.05
CA SER A 332 11.72 22.33 58.44
C SER A 332 12.60 21.44 57.57
N ASP A 333 13.91 21.63 57.71
CA ASP A 333 14.93 20.78 57.10
C ASP A 333 14.92 20.82 55.56
N LEU A 334 14.47 21.94 54.99
CA LEU A 334 14.42 22.19 53.55
C LEU A 334 15.82 22.49 53.01
N ALA A 335 16.20 21.85 51.91
CA ALA A 335 17.40 22.25 51.17
C ALA A 335 17.20 23.65 50.57
N PRO A 336 18.24 24.45 50.34
CA PRO A 336 18.07 25.67 49.55
C PRO A 336 17.60 25.35 48.13
N GLY A 337 16.52 26.01 47.70
CA GLY A 337 15.75 25.66 46.50
C GLY A 337 14.51 26.53 46.35
N CYS A 338 13.74 26.33 45.28
CA CYS A 338 12.49 27.06 45.04
C CYS A 338 11.31 26.22 45.51
N TYR A 339 10.50 26.78 46.40
CA TYR A 339 9.34 26.14 47.00
C TYR A 339 8.06 26.95 46.79
N ARG A 340 6.92 26.28 46.86
CA ARG A 340 5.60 26.91 46.88
C ARG A 340 4.69 26.25 47.90
N VAL A 341 3.93 27.06 48.64
CA VAL A 341 2.99 26.59 49.67
C VAL A 341 1.55 26.69 49.16
N ARG A 342 0.73 25.68 49.49
CA ARG A 342 -0.71 25.68 49.26
C ARG A 342 -1.47 25.35 50.54
N PHE A 343 -2.53 26.11 50.81
CA PHE A 343 -3.44 25.94 51.92
C PHE A 343 -4.78 25.40 51.41
N ASN A 344 -5.24 24.28 51.97
CA ASN A 344 -6.58 23.77 51.67
C ASN A 344 -7.63 24.54 52.49
N VAL A 345 -8.25 25.54 51.87
CA VAL A 345 -9.29 26.38 52.49
C VAL A 345 -10.43 25.52 53.08
N PRO A 346 -10.71 25.57 54.39
CA PRO A 346 -11.76 24.76 55.01
C PRO A 346 -13.17 25.19 54.59
N ALA A 347 -14.10 24.24 54.57
CA ALA A 347 -15.51 24.53 54.34
C ALA A 347 -16.08 25.52 55.38
N GLY A 348 -16.70 26.61 54.92
CA GLY A 348 -17.20 27.70 55.76
C GLY A 348 -16.33 28.96 55.74
N PHE A 349 -15.22 28.95 55.00
CA PHE A 349 -14.32 30.10 54.81
C PHE A 349 -14.07 30.38 53.33
N THR A 350 -13.66 31.61 53.03
CA THR A 350 -13.10 32.04 51.74
C THR A 350 -11.74 32.71 51.97
N THR A 351 -10.90 32.83 50.95
CA THR A 351 -9.64 33.58 51.06
C THR A 351 -9.92 35.07 51.26
N SER A 352 -9.10 35.75 52.06
CA SER A 352 -9.08 37.21 52.12
C SER A 352 -8.51 37.81 50.82
N PRO A 353 -8.55 39.15 50.65
CA PRO A 353 -7.62 39.83 49.74
C PRO A 353 -6.16 39.44 50.06
N ASN A 354 -5.32 39.33 49.03
CA ASN A 354 -3.91 38.96 49.15
C ASN A 354 -2.96 40.14 48.85
N ASP A 355 -1.76 40.12 49.44
CA ASP A 355 -0.71 41.15 49.29
C ASP A 355 -1.18 42.59 49.69
N VAL A 356 -1.90 42.73 50.80
CA VAL A 356 -2.58 43.97 51.25
C VAL A 356 -1.95 44.64 52.50
N GLY A 357 -0.66 44.44 52.79
CA GLY A 357 -0.07 45.01 54.00
C GLY A 357 1.46 45.01 54.10
N ASP A 358 1.92 44.48 55.22
CA ASP A 358 3.33 44.24 55.57
C ASP A 358 3.55 42.73 55.43
N ASP A 359 4.50 42.33 54.58
CA ASP A 359 4.77 41.01 53.95
C ASP A 359 4.78 39.78 54.90
N CYS A 360 4.68 39.99 56.21
CA CYS A 360 4.67 38.95 57.25
C CYS A 360 3.43 39.06 58.18
N LEU A 361 2.42 39.83 57.75
CA LEU A 361 1.18 40.15 58.44
C LEU A 361 0.03 40.37 57.43
N ASP A 362 0.17 39.95 56.18
CA ASP A 362 -0.87 40.03 55.16
C ASP A 362 -0.93 38.74 54.35
N SER A 363 -2.14 38.37 53.94
CA SER A 363 -2.41 37.06 53.36
C SER A 363 -1.68 36.86 52.02
N ASP A 364 -0.79 35.87 51.92
CA ASP A 364 -0.14 35.51 50.65
C ASP A 364 -1.07 34.84 49.62
N ILE A 365 -2.18 34.26 50.10
CA ILE A 365 -2.85 33.22 49.32
C ILE A 365 -3.83 33.77 48.29
N ASN A 366 -3.63 33.37 47.03
CA ASN A 366 -4.62 33.59 45.98
C ASN A 366 -5.89 32.74 46.19
N THR A 367 -6.91 32.97 45.38
CA THR A 367 -8.24 32.30 45.45
C THR A 367 -8.22 30.77 45.28
N LEU A 368 -7.11 30.18 44.85
CA LEU A 368 -6.91 28.72 44.77
C LEU A 368 -6.14 28.15 46.00
N GLY A 369 -5.81 29.01 46.96
CA GLY A 369 -5.09 28.69 48.18
C GLY A 369 -3.57 28.64 48.02
N PHE A 370 -3.00 29.16 46.92
CA PHE A 370 -1.54 29.15 46.71
C PHE A 370 -0.90 30.49 47.08
N ALA A 371 0.18 30.42 47.85
CA ALA A 371 1.12 31.53 48.05
C ALA A 371 2.01 31.76 46.80
N PRO A 372 2.80 32.86 46.76
CA PRO A 372 3.87 33.05 45.79
C PRO A 372 4.97 31.98 45.84
N GLU A 373 5.89 32.01 44.87
CA GLU A 373 7.04 31.12 44.82
C GLU A 373 8.22 31.68 45.64
N LYS A 374 8.72 30.90 46.60
CA LYS A 374 9.82 31.26 47.49
C LYS A 374 11.11 30.56 47.09
N ASN A 375 12.07 31.33 46.60
CA ASN A 375 13.47 30.89 46.53
C ASN A 375 14.09 30.98 47.94
N LEU A 376 14.31 29.84 48.58
CA LEU A 376 14.87 29.72 49.91
C LEU A 376 16.40 29.57 49.83
N ALA A 377 17.14 30.51 50.39
CA ALA A 377 18.60 30.43 50.52
C ALA A 377 19.03 29.48 51.65
N ALA A 378 20.32 29.16 51.70
CA ALA A 378 20.85 28.19 52.64
C ALA A 378 20.68 28.67 54.10
N GLY A 379 19.93 27.91 54.90
CA GLY A 379 19.60 28.23 56.29
C GLY A 379 18.64 29.40 56.48
N GLU A 380 18.06 29.90 55.39
CA GLU A 380 17.03 30.93 55.45
C GLU A 380 15.81 30.37 56.19
N GLN A 381 15.26 31.19 57.07
CA GLN A 381 13.98 30.91 57.72
C GLN A 381 13.04 32.00 57.23
N ASP A 382 11.97 31.57 56.58
CA ASP A 382 10.89 32.44 56.12
C ASP A 382 9.65 32.24 57.03
N PRO A 383 9.44 33.13 58.01
CA PRO A 383 8.30 33.12 58.91
C PRO A 383 7.21 34.10 58.44
N CYS A 384 7.11 34.34 57.13
CA CYS A 384 6.18 35.32 56.58
C CYS A 384 5.12 34.66 55.70
N ILE A 385 5.38 33.46 55.15
CA ILE A 385 4.37 32.75 54.35
C ILE A 385 3.16 32.31 55.18
N ASP A 386 2.02 32.96 54.97
CA ASP A 386 0.86 32.91 55.86
C ASP A 386 -0.49 32.75 55.09
N ALA A 387 -1.63 32.76 55.78
CA ALA A 387 -2.94 32.80 55.12
C ALA A 387 -4.09 33.39 55.96
N GLY A 388 -4.68 34.49 55.47
CA GLY A 388 -5.92 35.08 55.96
C GLY A 388 -7.17 34.43 55.35
N LEU A 389 -8.08 33.96 56.20
CA LEU A 389 -9.34 33.31 55.79
C LEU A 389 -10.56 34.02 56.38
N VAL A 390 -11.42 34.54 55.51
CA VAL A 390 -12.67 35.21 55.90
C VAL A 390 -13.73 34.17 56.24
N PRO A 391 -14.35 34.21 57.43
CA PRO A 391 -15.46 33.32 57.76
C PRO A 391 -16.72 33.78 57.03
N ASN A 392 -17.49 32.83 56.49
CA ASN A 392 -18.78 33.12 55.89
C ASN A 392 -19.74 33.64 56.98
N GLN A 393 -19.90 34.96 57.11
CA GLN A 393 -20.75 35.56 58.15
C GLN A 393 -22.22 35.10 58.01
N PRO A 394 -22.95 34.91 59.14
CA PRO A 394 -24.36 34.57 59.09
C PRO A 394 -25.15 35.74 58.50
N PRO A 395 -25.81 35.57 57.34
CA PRO A 395 -26.49 36.67 56.70
C PRO A 395 -27.73 37.07 57.49
N CYS A 396 -28.21 38.28 57.22
CA CYS A 396 -29.64 38.61 57.26
C CYS A 396 -30.48 37.37 56.95
N GLN A 397 -31.13 36.80 57.96
CA GLN A 397 -31.98 35.63 57.79
C GLN A 397 -33.35 36.13 57.34
N ILE A 398 -33.51 36.44 56.05
CA ILE A 398 -34.81 36.41 55.40
C ILE A 398 -34.83 35.23 54.42
N ASN A 399 -35.94 34.52 54.39
CA ASN A 399 -36.12 33.30 53.63
C ASN A 399 -37.53 33.30 53.02
N GLY A 400 -37.60 33.41 51.70
CA GLY A 400 -38.85 33.29 50.95
C GLY A 400 -39.22 31.83 50.73
N VAL A 401 -40.15 31.32 51.52
CA VAL A 401 -40.69 29.97 51.33
C VAL A 401 -41.85 30.04 50.35
N VAL A 402 -41.80 29.20 49.32
CA VAL A 402 -42.84 29.06 48.30
C VAL A 402 -43.69 27.83 48.60
N THR A 403 -45.01 28.00 48.69
CA THR A 403 -45.99 26.93 48.89
C THR A 403 -47.13 27.04 47.88
N ASP A 404 -48.01 26.03 47.85
CA ASP A 404 -49.29 26.05 47.13
C ASP A 404 -49.19 26.38 45.63
N ILE A 405 -48.09 25.95 44.99
CA ILE A 405 -47.89 26.06 43.55
C ILE A 405 -49.01 25.32 42.82
N THR A 406 -49.83 26.06 42.10
CA THR A 406 -51.05 25.57 41.45
C THR A 406 -51.04 25.96 39.98
N CYS A 407 -51.09 24.97 39.09
CA CYS A 407 -51.19 25.15 37.64
C CYS A 407 -52.62 25.45 37.19
N ASN A 408 -52.76 26.24 36.13
CA ASN A 408 -53.99 26.52 35.39
C ASN A 408 -53.75 26.28 33.90
N ASP A 409 -54.62 25.53 33.24
CA ASP A 409 -54.53 25.19 31.81
C ASP A 409 -55.05 26.31 30.89
N GLU A 410 -55.48 27.45 31.46
CA GLU A 410 -56.18 28.56 30.79
C GLU A 410 -57.38 28.12 29.92
N GLY A 411 -57.89 26.90 30.13
CA GLY A 411 -58.93 26.26 29.31
C GLY A 411 -58.46 25.76 27.94
N THR A 412 -57.16 25.57 27.70
CA THR A 412 -56.60 25.01 26.46
C THR A 412 -55.99 23.62 26.69
N ALA A 413 -55.35 23.05 25.67
CA ALA A 413 -54.66 21.76 25.74
C ALA A 413 -53.17 21.90 25.35
N THR A 414 -52.66 23.14 25.37
CA THR A 414 -51.34 23.51 24.90
C THR A 414 -50.45 23.89 26.09
N ALA A 415 -49.43 23.07 26.37
CA ALA A 415 -48.47 23.30 27.46
C ALA A 415 -47.63 24.60 27.34
N ALA A 416 -47.87 25.43 26.32
CA ALA A 416 -47.15 26.68 26.08
C ALA A 416 -47.82 27.90 26.76
N ASP A 417 -49.14 27.87 26.93
CA ASP A 417 -49.95 28.92 27.58
C ASP A 417 -50.43 28.58 29.00
N ASP A 418 -50.17 27.36 29.48
CA ASP A 418 -50.36 27.00 30.90
C ASP A 418 -49.68 28.02 31.83
N THR A 419 -50.45 28.50 32.81
CA THR A 419 -49.95 29.40 33.86
C THR A 419 -49.88 28.72 35.22
N TYR A 420 -49.20 29.35 36.17
CA TYR A 420 -49.21 28.94 37.56
C TYR A 420 -49.33 30.13 38.52
N THR A 421 -49.93 29.86 39.67
CA THR A 421 -49.92 30.74 40.84
C THR A 421 -49.22 30.05 41.99
N PHE A 422 -48.70 30.80 42.95
CA PHE A 422 -48.06 30.26 44.16
C PHE A 422 -48.26 31.20 45.35
N THR A 423 -47.99 30.69 46.55
CA THR A 423 -47.99 31.47 47.79
C THR A 423 -46.56 31.69 48.24
N LEU A 424 -46.17 32.95 48.46
CA LEU A 424 -44.89 33.33 49.03
C LEU A 424 -45.07 33.73 50.50
N THR A 425 -44.37 33.05 51.40
CA THR A 425 -44.23 33.48 52.81
C THR A 425 -42.76 33.84 53.05
N VAL A 426 -42.47 35.14 53.18
CA VAL A 426 -41.13 35.60 53.56
C VAL A 426 -41.04 35.58 55.08
N SER A 427 -40.27 34.63 55.60
CA SER A 427 -39.98 34.48 57.03
C SER A 427 -38.61 35.06 57.36
N GLY A 428 -38.40 35.58 58.58
CA GLY A 428 -37.09 36.07 58.98
C GLY A 428 -37.05 37.23 59.96
N SER A 429 -35.85 37.75 60.18
CA SER A 429 -35.60 38.96 60.98
C SER A 429 -34.69 39.93 60.23
N GLY A 430 -35.30 40.92 59.60
CA GLY A 430 -34.60 42.08 59.03
C GLY A 430 -34.49 43.24 60.03
N THR A 431 -34.08 44.40 59.53
CA THR A 431 -34.06 45.66 60.30
C THR A 431 -35.43 46.37 60.34
N GLY A 432 -36.33 46.01 59.42
CA GLY A 432 -37.70 46.49 59.33
C GLY A 432 -38.76 45.44 59.64
N SER A 433 -40.02 45.78 59.40
CA SER A 433 -41.21 44.94 59.63
C SER A 433 -41.84 44.36 58.35
N ASN A 434 -41.30 44.71 57.18
CA ASN A 434 -41.91 44.44 55.88
C ASN A 434 -40.80 44.16 54.84
N TRP A 435 -41.12 43.38 53.82
CA TRP A 435 -40.24 43.06 52.69
C TRP A 435 -40.79 43.64 51.38
N THR A 436 -39.92 43.76 50.38
CA THR A 436 -40.24 44.13 49.00
C THR A 436 -39.56 43.18 48.02
N ALA A 437 -40.08 43.05 46.81
CA ALA A 437 -39.44 42.36 45.69
C ALA A 437 -39.86 43.00 44.36
N LEU A 438 -39.10 42.73 43.31
CA LEU A 438 -39.42 43.14 41.94
C LEU A 438 -39.54 41.89 41.06
N ILE A 439 -40.74 41.56 40.62
CA ILE A 439 -41.02 40.36 39.81
C ILE A 439 -41.47 40.81 38.42
N ASN A 440 -40.70 40.46 37.38
CA ASN A 440 -40.91 40.89 35.99
C ASN A 440 -41.16 42.42 35.85
N GLY A 441 -40.45 43.22 36.64
CA GLY A 441 -40.57 44.70 36.65
C GLY A 441 -41.75 45.25 37.46
N VAL A 442 -42.58 44.40 38.07
CA VAL A 442 -43.69 44.80 38.95
C VAL A 442 -43.22 44.73 40.42
N ALA A 443 -43.39 45.83 41.15
CA ALA A 443 -43.05 45.89 42.57
C ALA A 443 -44.14 45.19 43.40
N VAL A 444 -43.72 44.25 44.24
CA VAL A 444 -44.57 43.56 45.23
C VAL A 444 -43.99 43.73 46.63
N SER A 445 -44.83 43.68 47.65
CA SER A 445 -44.41 43.84 49.05
C SER A 445 -45.39 43.18 50.01
N GLY A 446 -44.91 42.85 51.20
CA GLY A 446 -45.72 42.23 52.25
C GLY A 446 -45.08 42.36 53.63
N ASP A 447 -45.80 41.85 54.62
CA ASP A 447 -45.31 41.74 56.00
C ASP A 447 -44.54 40.42 56.16
N TYR A 448 -43.60 40.37 57.10
CA TYR A 448 -42.93 39.10 57.44
C TYR A 448 -43.93 38.09 58.04
N ASP A 449 -43.70 36.81 57.75
CA ASP A 449 -44.53 35.66 58.16
C ASP A 449 -46.00 35.70 57.68
N VAL A 450 -46.35 36.60 56.74
CA VAL A 450 -47.68 36.67 56.12
C VAL A 450 -47.66 36.05 54.71
N PRO A 451 -48.41 34.97 54.47
CA PRO A 451 -48.51 34.36 53.14
C PRO A 451 -49.16 35.31 52.11
N THR A 452 -48.49 35.50 50.98
CA THR A 452 -48.91 36.40 49.89
C THR A 452 -49.04 35.60 48.59
N GLN A 453 -50.23 35.57 47.99
CA GLN A 453 -50.45 34.87 46.72
C GLN A 453 -49.95 35.71 45.53
N LEU A 454 -49.21 35.08 44.62
CA LEU A 454 -48.57 35.70 43.46
C LEU A 454 -48.87 34.90 42.17
N GLY A 455 -48.91 35.60 41.03
CA GLY A 455 -49.26 35.07 39.72
C GLY A 455 -50.55 35.66 39.13
N PRO A 456 -51.03 35.16 37.98
CA PRO A 456 -50.46 34.05 37.21
C PRO A 456 -49.15 34.40 36.50
N TYR A 457 -48.26 33.41 36.35
CA TYR A 457 -47.03 33.47 35.54
C TYR A 457 -47.04 32.30 34.53
N LEU A 458 -46.43 32.46 33.36
CA LEU A 458 -46.35 31.38 32.36
C LEU A 458 -45.37 30.28 32.82
N ILE A 459 -45.74 29.01 32.62
CA ILE A 459 -44.82 27.89 32.86
C ILE A 459 -43.66 27.89 31.83
N SER A 460 -43.95 28.36 30.61
CA SER A 460 -42.99 28.44 29.50
C SER A 460 -41.89 29.50 29.68
N ASP A 461 -42.04 30.46 30.61
CA ASP A 461 -40.99 31.43 30.96
C ASP A 461 -39.85 30.79 31.81
N GLY A 462 -40.02 29.55 32.27
CA GLY A 462 -39.03 28.82 33.06
C GLY A 462 -38.95 29.24 34.52
N ILE A 463 -37.79 29.02 35.16
CA ILE A 463 -37.60 29.28 36.60
C ILE A 463 -37.72 30.77 36.89
N LEU A 464 -38.75 31.15 37.64
CA LEU A 464 -38.98 32.54 38.05
C LEU A 464 -38.06 32.87 39.23
N ASN A 465 -36.99 33.60 38.93
CA ASN A 465 -36.03 34.08 39.91
C ASN A 465 -36.30 35.55 40.24
N PHE A 466 -36.41 35.87 41.53
CA PHE A 466 -36.51 37.25 42.02
C PHE A 466 -35.87 37.38 43.40
N GLU A 467 -35.50 38.58 43.79
CA GLU A 467 -34.96 38.85 45.13
C GLU A 467 -36.06 39.45 46.02
N VAL A 468 -36.26 38.84 47.18
CA VAL A 468 -36.95 39.51 48.31
C VAL A 468 -35.89 40.27 49.11
N GLN A 469 -36.22 41.48 49.56
CA GLN A 469 -35.34 42.33 50.36
C GLN A 469 -36.11 42.99 51.51
N ASP A 470 -35.45 43.22 52.64
CA ASP A 470 -35.98 44.07 53.72
C ASP A 470 -36.25 45.48 53.19
N ALA A 471 -37.44 46.02 53.51
CA ALA A 471 -37.89 47.30 52.96
C ALA A 471 -37.07 48.53 53.44
N GLN A 472 -36.23 48.37 54.46
CA GLN A 472 -35.40 49.41 55.07
C GLN A 472 -33.88 49.14 54.88
N ASN A 473 -33.50 47.91 54.51
CA ASN A 473 -32.13 47.52 54.19
C ASN A 473 -32.08 46.62 52.93
N ALA A 474 -31.87 47.24 51.76
CA ALA A 474 -31.76 46.52 50.49
C ALA A 474 -30.55 45.54 50.41
N GLY A 475 -29.56 45.67 51.30
CA GLY A 475 -28.47 44.70 51.46
C GLY A 475 -28.83 43.47 52.30
N CYS A 476 -30.05 43.42 52.83
CA CYS A 476 -30.64 42.29 53.54
C CYS A 476 -31.67 41.65 52.60
N ASN A 477 -31.17 40.81 51.68
CA ASN A 477 -31.95 40.19 50.62
C ASN A 477 -31.76 38.66 50.57
N SER A 478 -32.67 37.99 49.85
CA SER A 478 -32.64 36.56 49.57
C SER A 478 -33.22 36.30 48.19
N SER A 479 -32.50 35.57 47.35
CA SER A 479 -33.03 35.10 46.07
C SER A 479 -34.07 34.00 46.30
N VAL A 480 -35.23 34.14 45.67
CA VAL A 480 -36.29 33.15 45.63
C VAL A 480 -36.37 32.63 44.20
N ALA A 481 -36.19 31.32 44.05
CA ALA A 481 -36.40 30.61 42.79
C ALA A 481 -37.70 29.82 42.89
N VAL A 482 -38.69 30.17 42.07
CA VAL A 482 -39.90 29.35 41.90
C VAL A 482 -39.68 28.44 40.71
N ILE A 483 -39.59 27.14 40.98
CA ILE A 483 -39.64 26.12 39.93
C ILE A 483 -41.11 26.01 39.51
N PRO A 484 -41.48 26.27 38.24
CA PRO A 484 -42.83 26.08 37.77
C PRO A 484 -43.30 24.64 37.98
N PRO A 485 -44.60 24.40 38.19
CA PRO A 485 -45.12 23.04 38.15
C PRO A 485 -44.94 22.46 36.74
N ALA A 486 -45.05 21.15 36.60
CA ALA A 486 -45.23 20.55 35.28
C ALA A 486 -46.51 21.14 34.64
N PRO A 487 -46.54 21.35 33.31
CA PRO A 487 -47.75 21.70 32.58
C PRO A 487 -48.92 20.78 32.97
N CYS A 488 -50.09 21.37 33.22
CA CYS A 488 -51.32 20.67 33.54
C CYS A 488 -52.16 20.37 32.30
N SER A 489 -51.86 21.01 31.16
CA SER A 489 -52.22 20.50 29.84
C SER A 489 -51.70 19.08 29.64
N THR A 490 -52.58 18.13 29.34
CA THR A 490 -52.19 16.72 29.14
C THR A 490 -51.36 16.56 27.87
N GLN A 491 -50.04 16.41 28.02
CA GLN A 491 -49.14 16.13 26.89
C GLN A 491 -49.57 14.83 26.17
N PRO A 492 -49.64 14.80 24.82
CA PRO A 492 -49.81 13.55 24.08
C PRO A 492 -48.67 12.58 24.41
N ALA A 493 -49.01 11.31 24.65
CA ALA A 493 -48.05 10.27 24.99
C ALA A 493 -46.95 10.14 23.92
N PRO A 494 -45.67 9.98 24.30
CA PRO A 494 -44.59 9.80 23.34
C PRO A 494 -44.75 8.49 22.57
N ALA A 495 -44.32 8.48 21.32
CA ALA A 495 -44.31 7.30 20.47
C ALA A 495 -42.97 6.55 20.54
N LYS A 496 -42.96 5.34 19.95
CA LYS A 496 -41.80 4.48 19.78
C LYS A 496 -41.76 3.91 18.36
N LEU A 497 -40.55 3.58 17.89
CA LEU A 497 -40.32 3.06 16.55
C LEU A 497 -39.14 2.07 16.52
N GLY A 498 -39.33 0.97 15.80
CA GLY A 498 -38.30 0.02 15.40
C GLY A 498 -38.58 -1.40 15.88
N ASP A 499 -38.18 -2.38 15.08
CA ASP A 499 -38.22 -3.79 15.45
C ASP A 499 -36.89 -4.48 15.17
N ARG A 500 -36.65 -4.98 13.95
CA ARG A 500 -35.56 -5.95 13.72
C ARG A 500 -34.80 -5.82 12.39
N VAL A 501 -33.55 -6.25 12.43
CA VAL A 501 -32.71 -6.55 11.26
C VAL A 501 -32.34 -8.03 11.30
N TRP A 502 -32.60 -8.79 10.22
CA TRP A 502 -32.35 -10.24 10.17
C TRP A 502 -31.58 -10.66 8.93
N ASN A 503 -30.95 -11.84 9.04
CA ASN A 503 -30.34 -12.53 7.91
C ASN A 503 -31.44 -13.27 7.15
N ASP A 504 -31.88 -12.71 6.03
CA ASP A 504 -32.82 -13.32 5.09
C ASP A 504 -32.11 -14.47 4.37
N LEU A 505 -32.26 -15.68 4.91
CA LEU A 505 -31.50 -16.85 4.48
C LEU A 505 -32.00 -17.41 3.15
N ASN A 506 -33.17 -16.95 2.68
CA ASN A 506 -33.84 -17.48 1.51
C ASN A 506 -34.15 -16.42 0.44
N GLN A 507 -33.79 -15.17 0.70
CA GLN A 507 -33.85 -13.99 -0.18
C GLN A 507 -35.29 -13.66 -0.63
N ASN A 508 -36.28 -13.92 0.20
CA ASN A 508 -37.70 -13.69 -0.13
C ASN A 508 -38.26 -12.34 0.36
N GLY A 509 -37.51 -11.62 1.18
CA GLY A 509 -37.93 -10.33 1.74
C GLY A 509 -38.89 -10.41 2.94
N ILE A 510 -39.06 -11.59 3.53
CA ILE A 510 -40.02 -11.90 4.60
C ILE A 510 -39.27 -12.56 5.75
N GLN A 511 -39.50 -12.09 6.98
CA GLN A 511 -38.90 -12.61 8.20
C GLN A 511 -39.45 -14.00 8.54
N ASP A 512 -38.72 -15.04 8.17
CA ASP A 512 -39.15 -16.43 8.31
C ASP A 512 -38.72 -17.08 9.64
N PRO A 513 -39.49 -18.06 10.17
CA PRO A 513 -39.14 -18.78 11.40
C PRO A 513 -37.83 -19.58 11.28
N GLY A 514 -36.76 -19.04 11.85
CA GLY A 514 -35.42 -19.64 11.85
C GLY A 514 -34.32 -18.67 11.42
N GLU A 515 -34.69 -17.51 10.88
CA GLU A 515 -33.77 -16.49 10.42
C GLU A 515 -33.16 -15.71 11.60
N PRO A 516 -31.82 -15.68 11.76
CA PRO A 516 -31.17 -15.05 12.88
C PRO A 516 -31.16 -13.53 12.73
N GLY A 517 -31.19 -12.80 13.85
CA GLY A 517 -31.02 -11.35 13.82
C GLY A 517 -29.56 -10.96 13.62
N VAL A 518 -29.31 -9.79 13.02
CA VAL A 518 -27.96 -9.34 12.69
C VAL A 518 -27.53 -8.18 13.61
N PRO A 519 -26.54 -8.37 14.49
CA PRO A 519 -26.03 -7.33 15.39
C PRO A 519 -25.12 -6.32 14.69
N GLY A 520 -25.01 -5.12 15.28
CA GLY A 520 -24.02 -4.11 14.87
C GLY A 520 -24.40 -3.28 13.64
N VAL A 521 -25.56 -3.53 13.02
CA VAL A 521 -26.09 -2.71 11.91
C VAL A 521 -26.49 -1.34 12.47
N THR A 522 -26.02 -0.27 11.82
CA THR A 522 -26.27 1.10 12.25
C THR A 522 -27.59 1.62 11.70
N VAL A 523 -28.51 1.95 12.59
CA VAL A 523 -29.82 2.52 12.29
C VAL A 523 -29.82 4.01 12.66
N ARG A 524 -30.05 4.89 11.68
CA ARG A 524 -30.22 6.34 11.89
C ARG A 524 -31.69 6.72 11.79
N LEU A 525 -32.22 7.36 12.81
CA LEU A 525 -33.56 7.95 12.80
C LEU A 525 -33.52 9.38 12.26
N HIS A 526 -34.36 9.67 11.28
CA HIS A 526 -34.56 11.01 10.73
C HIS A 526 -36.04 11.41 10.79
N LYS A 527 -36.31 12.71 10.82
CA LYS A 527 -37.61 13.28 10.48
C LYS A 527 -37.75 13.32 8.96
N CYS A 528 -38.97 13.27 8.46
CA CYS A 528 -39.26 13.38 7.01
C CYS A 528 -38.94 14.74 6.36
N ASP A 529 -38.48 15.73 7.13
CA ASP A 529 -37.85 16.96 6.62
C ASP A 529 -36.32 16.82 6.38
N GLY A 530 -35.76 15.63 6.64
CA GLY A 530 -34.34 15.30 6.54
C GLY A 530 -33.55 15.45 7.85
N THR A 531 -34.13 16.07 8.88
CA THR A 531 -33.43 16.33 10.15
C THR A 531 -33.07 15.03 10.87
N PHE A 532 -31.77 14.80 11.10
CA PHE A 532 -31.28 13.71 11.94
C PHE A 532 -31.78 13.84 13.38
N VAL A 533 -32.17 12.72 14.00
CA VAL A 533 -32.73 12.67 15.36
C VAL A 533 -31.83 11.87 16.30
N ALA A 534 -31.46 10.64 15.91
CA ALA A 534 -30.69 9.72 16.73
C ALA A 534 -30.03 8.62 15.87
N GLU A 535 -29.03 7.95 16.42
CA GLU A 535 -28.38 6.77 15.84
C GLU A 535 -28.24 5.69 16.91
N MET A 536 -28.39 4.43 16.54
CA MET A 536 -28.04 3.28 17.38
C MET A 536 -27.58 2.10 16.52
N ASN A 537 -26.96 1.11 17.14
CA ASN A 537 -26.65 -0.17 16.49
C ASN A 537 -27.61 -1.27 16.98
N THR A 538 -27.92 -2.25 16.13
CA THR A 538 -28.74 -3.41 16.48
C THR A 538 -28.12 -4.29 17.56
N ASP A 539 -28.97 -4.88 18.41
CA ASP A 539 -28.58 -5.75 19.51
C ASP A 539 -28.14 -7.16 19.03
N PRO A 540 -27.64 -8.06 19.92
CA PRO A 540 -27.27 -9.45 19.58
C PRO A 540 -28.37 -10.31 18.91
N ASN A 541 -29.63 -9.87 18.93
CA ASN A 541 -30.78 -10.54 18.31
C ASN A 541 -31.30 -9.76 17.09
N GLY A 542 -30.55 -8.76 16.62
CA GLY A 542 -30.91 -7.89 15.50
C GLY A 542 -31.87 -6.75 15.83
N ASN A 543 -32.28 -6.58 17.09
CA ASN A 543 -33.35 -5.65 17.43
C ASN A 543 -32.84 -4.20 17.57
N TYR A 544 -33.70 -3.24 17.28
CA TYR A 544 -33.46 -1.82 17.57
C TYR A 544 -34.75 -1.12 18.05
N LEU A 545 -34.61 -0.02 18.81
CA LEU A 545 -35.76 0.70 19.35
C LEU A 545 -35.44 2.15 19.70
N PHE A 546 -36.11 3.08 19.03
CA PHE A 546 -36.14 4.48 19.43
C PHE A 546 -37.36 4.75 20.32
N GLU A 547 -37.12 5.22 21.54
CA GLU A 547 -38.16 5.61 22.51
C GLU A 547 -38.29 7.14 22.63
N ASN A 548 -39.38 7.59 23.24
CA ASN A 548 -39.64 8.99 23.57
C ASN A 548 -39.77 9.93 22.34
N LEU A 549 -40.27 9.40 21.23
CA LEU A 549 -40.46 10.15 19.99
C LEU A 549 -41.64 11.12 20.10
N ALA A 550 -41.50 12.30 19.48
CA ALA A 550 -42.54 13.32 19.47
C ALA A 550 -43.73 12.86 18.61
N PRO A 551 -44.95 12.77 19.16
CA PRO A 551 -46.11 12.27 18.42
C PRO A 551 -46.69 13.33 17.48
N ASN A 552 -47.45 12.87 16.49
CA ASN A 552 -47.92 13.59 15.31
C ASN A 552 -46.79 14.12 14.40
N MET A 553 -45.62 13.49 14.46
CA MET A 553 -44.47 13.76 13.58
C MET A 553 -44.23 12.55 12.66
N SER A 554 -43.67 12.83 11.48
CA SER A 554 -43.28 11.79 10.51
C SER A 554 -41.78 11.53 10.56
N TYR A 555 -41.42 10.25 10.59
CA TYR A 555 -40.06 9.75 10.70
C TYR A 555 -39.76 8.69 9.63
N TYR A 556 -38.49 8.47 9.35
CA TYR A 556 -37.98 7.31 8.62
C TYR A 556 -36.65 6.86 9.25
N VAL A 557 -36.22 5.64 8.95
CA VAL A 557 -34.90 5.15 9.35
C VAL A 557 -34.00 4.89 8.13
N VAL A 558 -32.69 4.97 8.36
CA VAL A 558 -31.66 4.57 7.39
C VAL A 558 -30.80 3.49 8.04
N PHE A 559 -30.85 2.29 7.49
CA PHE A 559 -29.96 1.18 7.83
C PHE A 559 -28.65 1.33 7.05
N SER A 560 -27.52 1.12 7.72
CA SER A 560 -26.18 1.26 7.16
C SER A 560 -25.17 0.46 7.99
N ASN A 561 -23.89 0.44 7.57
CA ASN A 561 -22.86 -0.37 8.24
C ASN A 561 -23.29 -1.85 8.34
N LEU A 562 -23.74 -2.42 7.21
CA LEU A 562 -24.04 -3.85 7.10
C LEU A 562 -22.74 -4.67 7.31
N PRO A 563 -22.83 -5.93 7.77
CA PRO A 563 -21.68 -6.82 7.78
C PRO A 563 -21.07 -6.96 6.37
N ALA A 564 -19.78 -7.30 6.31
CA ALA A 564 -19.11 -7.48 5.03
C ALA A 564 -19.83 -8.52 4.15
N ASN A 565 -20.02 -8.18 2.87
CA ASN A 565 -20.78 -8.95 1.88
C ASN A 565 -22.29 -9.08 2.13
N PHE A 566 -22.88 -8.37 3.10
CA PHE A 566 -24.34 -8.33 3.24
C PHE A 566 -24.95 -7.19 2.41
N VAL A 567 -26.09 -7.47 1.77
CA VAL A 567 -26.91 -6.49 1.04
C VAL A 567 -28.37 -6.60 1.49
N PHE A 568 -29.17 -5.57 1.22
CA PHE A 568 -30.61 -5.61 1.50
C PHE A 568 -31.36 -6.56 0.57
N THR A 569 -32.36 -7.23 1.12
CA THR A 569 -33.36 -8.00 0.36
C THR A 569 -34.37 -7.08 -0.33
N GLY A 570 -35.32 -7.64 -1.08
CA GLY A 570 -36.39 -6.87 -1.73
C GLY A 570 -37.34 -6.21 -0.73
N GLN A 571 -37.66 -4.94 -0.93
CA GLN A 571 -38.61 -4.20 -0.08
C GLN A 571 -40.09 -4.60 -0.32
N ASP A 572 -40.95 -4.39 0.68
CA ASP A 572 -42.42 -4.54 0.64
C ASP A 572 -42.91 -5.92 0.15
N ALA A 573 -42.15 -6.98 0.43
CA ALA A 573 -42.36 -8.32 -0.15
C ALA A 573 -43.50 -9.14 0.49
N GLY A 574 -44.06 -8.72 1.63
CA GLY A 574 -44.88 -9.57 2.49
C GLY A 574 -46.01 -8.84 3.20
N ASN A 575 -45.92 -8.77 4.53
CA ASN A 575 -46.85 -8.00 5.35
C ASN A 575 -46.03 -7.08 6.26
N ASP A 576 -46.44 -5.81 6.30
CA ASP A 576 -45.91 -4.65 7.04
C ASP A 576 -45.18 -4.94 8.37
N ALA A 577 -45.59 -5.96 9.13
CA ALA A 577 -44.98 -6.34 10.41
C ALA A 577 -43.90 -7.45 10.33
N MET A 578 -43.52 -7.89 9.12
CA MET A 578 -42.63 -9.04 8.86
C MET A 578 -41.84 -8.93 7.55
N ASP A 579 -42.07 -7.95 6.68
CA ASP A 579 -41.27 -7.75 5.47
C ASP A 579 -40.19 -6.68 5.65
N SER A 580 -39.33 -6.55 4.64
CA SER A 580 -38.25 -5.56 4.63
C SER A 580 -38.75 -4.21 4.09
N ASP A 581 -38.55 -3.13 4.82
CA ASP A 581 -38.89 -1.75 4.43
C ASP A 581 -37.82 -0.94 3.69
N PRO A 582 -36.49 -1.14 3.87
CA PRO A 582 -35.52 -0.24 3.29
C PRO A 582 -35.36 -0.41 1.78
N ASP A 583 -35.24 0.72 1.07
CA ASP A 583 -34.80 0.78 -0.32
C ASP A 583 -33.45 0.05 -0.49
N PRO A 584 -33.38 -1.02 -1.30
CA PRO A 584 -32.18 -1.86 -1.38
C PRO A 584 -30.92 -1.13 -1.86
N THR A 585 -31.07 0.05 -2.48
CA THR A 585 -29.95 0.85 -3.01
C THR A 585 -29.31 1.76 -1.97
N ASN A 586 -30.02 2.10 -0.88
CA ASN A 586 -29.58 3.16 0.05
C ASN A 586 -29.95 2.92 1.52
N GLY A 587 -30.71 1.88 1.84
CA GLY A 587 -31.06 1.49 3.21
C GLY A 587 -32.14 2.36 3.87
N GLN A 588 -32.78 3.27 3.14
CA GLN A 588 -33.79 4.19 3.68
C GLN A 588 -35.20 3.61 3.59
N THR A 589 -35.97 3.69 4.68
CA THR A 589 -37.38 3.28 4.69
C THR A 589 -38.32 4.39 4.20
N ALA A 590 -39.58 4.02 3.95
CA ALA A 590 -40.66 4.98 3.79
C ALA A 590 -40.90 5.83 5.06
N CYS A 591 -41.62 6.94 4.88
CA CYS A 591 -41.97 7.88 5.95
C CYS A 591 -43.25 7.45 6.70
N VAL A 592 -43.10 7.05 7.96
CA VAL A 592 -44.22 6.71 8.87
C VAL A 592 -44.59 7.91 9.76
N THR A 593 -45.88 8.12 10.02
CA THR A 593 -46.35 9.17 10.95
C THR A 593 -46.86 8.54 12.23
N LEU A 594 -46.22 8.88 13.35
CA LEU A 594 -46.53 8.28 14.65
C LEU A 594 -47.56 9.11 15.41
N ALA A 595 -48.67 8.52 15.84
CA ALA A 595 -49.68 9.14 16.68
C ALA A 595 -49.30 9.07 18.18
N PRO A 596 -50.03 9.77 19.08
CA PRO A 596 -49.76 9.77 20.52
C PRO A 596 -49.80 8.37 21.16
N GLY A 597 -48.65 7.90 21.63
CA GLY A 597 -48.49 6.59 22.28
C GLY A 597 -48.30 5.41 21.34
N ASP A 598 -48.07 5.64 20.04
CA ASP A 598 -47.82 4.57 19.07
C ASP A 598 -46.55 3.79 19.41
N ASP A 599 -46.58 2.47 19.17
CA ASP A 599 -45.43 1.57 19.27
C ASP A 599 -45.29 0.87 17.91
N ASN A 600 -44.59 1.52 16.98
CA ASN A 600 -44.46 1.05 15.60
C ASN A 600 -43.35 -0.01 15.50
N ARG A 601 -43.74 -1.19 15.01
CA ARG A 601 -42.95 -2.44 14.88
C ARG A 601 -43.10 -3.01 13.47
N THR A 602 -42.93 -2.12 12.50
CA THR A 602 -43.20 -2.33 11.06
C THR A 602 -42.17 -1.56 10.24
N LEU A 603 -40.93 -1.55 10.73
CA LEU A 603 -39.80 -0.89 10.09
C LEU A 603 -38.61 -1.80 10.32
N ASP A 604 -38.40 -2.65 9.34
CA ASP A 604 -37.75 -3.93 9.47
C ASP A 604 -36.80 -4.10 8.27
N ALA A 605 -35.63 -4.70 8.47
CA ALA A 605 -34.64 -4.86 7.40
C ALA A 605 -34.17 -6.30 7.25
N GLY A 606 -34.58 -6.93 6.16
CA GLY A 606 -33.96 -8.17 5.70
C GLY A 606 -32.66 -7.85 4.97
N ILE A 607 -31.59 -8.49 5.39
CA ILE A 607 -30.29 -8.44 4.70
C ILE A 607 -29.81 -9.86 4.49
N PHE A 608 -29.15 -10.15 3.37
CA PHE A 608 -28.62 -11.48 3.08
C PHE A 608 -27.15 -11.42 2.72
N GLU A 609 -26.42 -12.49 3.01
CA GLU A 609 -25.02 -12.63 2.58
C GLU A 609 -24.98 -12.84 1.05
N GLN A 610 -24.56 -11.81 0.33
CA GLN A 610 -24.23 -11.92 -1.08
C GLN A 610 -22.95 -12.77 -1.22
N PRO A 611 -22.87 -13.74 -2.14
CA PRO A 611 -21.73 -14.64 -2.23
C PRO A 611 -20.40 -13.90 -2.38
N ALA A 612 -19.55 -13.97 -1.36
CA ALA A 612 -18.21 -13.38 -1.40
C ALA A 612 -17.33 -14.15 -2.39
N GLY A 613 -17.16 -13.61 -3.60
CA GLY A 613 -16.30 -14.23 -4.60
C GLY A 613 -16.36 -13.55 -5.96
N ASN A 614 -15.35 -13.87 -6.77
CA ASN A 614 -15.37 -13.61 -8.20
C ASN A 614 -16.35 -14.61 -8.86
N GLY A 615 -17.15 -14.14 -9.81
CA GLY A 615 -18.05 -14.97 -10.60
C GLY A 615 -17.33 -15.83 -11.64
N LYS A 616 -18.09 -16.57 -12.45
CA LYS A 616 -17.61 -17.43 -13.53
C LYS A 616 -18.40 -17.15 -14.80
N ILE A 617 -17.69 -16.96 -15.92
CA ILE A 617 -18.26 -16.65 -17.23
C ILE A 617 -17.74 -17.66 -18.26
N GLY A 618 -18.59 -18.26 -19.09
CA GLY A 618 -18.12 -19.16 -20.13
C GLY A 618 -19.21 -19.94 -20.87
N ASP A 619 -18.85 -21.16 -21.23
CA ASP A 619 -19.52 -22.19 -22.03
C ASP A 619 -18.84 -22.43 -23.40
N PHE A 620 -19.36 -21.96 -24.53
CA PHE A 620 -19.12 -22.59 -25.83
C PHE A 620 -18.82 -21.65 -27.02
N VAL A 621 -18.10 -22.20 -28.02
CA VAL A 621 -17.87 -21.58 -29.33
C VAL A 621 -17.97 -22.67 -30.39
N TRP A 622 -18.69 -22.45 -31.50
CA TRP A 622 -19.00 -23.51 -32.48
C TRP A 622 -18.93 -23.09 -33.95
N ASP A 623 -18.80 -24.11 -34.82
CA ASP A 623 -18.94 -24.00 -36.28
C ASP A 623 -20.43 -24.15 -36.63
N ASP A 624 -21.12 -23.01 -36.77
CA ASP A 624 -22.51 -22.95 -37.24
C ASP A 624 -22.54 -23.34 -38.72
N LEU A 625 -22.97 -24.57 -38.97
CA LEU A 625 -22.96 -25.19 -40.29
C LEU A 625 -24.09 -24.68 -41.19
N ASN A 626 -25.07 -23.96 -40.62
CA ASN A 626 -26.28 -23.56 -41.29
C ASN A 626 -26.55 -22.03 -41.31
N ALA A 627 -25.68 -21.26 -40.65
CA ALA A 627 -25.63 -19.81 -40.53
C ALA A 627 -26.91 -19.18 -39.92
N ASN A 628 -27.53 -19.87 -38.94
CA ASN A 628 -28.74 -19.41 -38.28
C ASN A 628 -28.50 -18.69 -36.94
N GLY A 629 -27.30 -18.77 -36.37
CA GLY A 629 -26.99 -18.18 -35.06
C GLY A 629 -27.37 -19.01 -33.85
N ILE A 630 -27.88 -20.24 -34.04
CA ILE A 630 -28.38 -21.15 -33.01
C ILE A 630 -27.48 -22.39 -32.95
N GLN A 631 -27.15 -22.86 -31.75
CA GLN A 631 -26.37 -24.07 -31.53
C GLN A 631 -27.21 -25.33 -31.83
N ASP A 632 -27.19 -25.79 -33.08
CA ASP A 632 -28.02 -26.91 -33.51
C ASP A 632 -27.42 -28.29 -33.14
N PRO A 633 -28.24 -29.31 -32.78
CA PRO A 633 -27.76 -30.65 -32.44
C PRO A 633 -26.98 -31.34 -33.56
N GLY A 634 -25.66 -31.33 -33.47
CA GLY A 634 -24.73 -31.92 -34.42
C GLY A 634 -23.69 -30.95 -34.99
N GLU A 635 -23.79 -29.67 -34.64
CA GLU A 635 -22.76 -28.67 -34.96
C GLU A 635 -21.53 -28.87 -34.05
N PRO A 636 -20.29 -28.84 -34.59
CA PRO A 636 -19.10 -29.11 -33.82
C PRO A 636 -18.57 -27.84 -33.14
N GLY A 637 -18.18 -27.95 -31.87
CA GLY A 637 -17.47 -26.88 -31.18
C GLY A 637 -16.10 -26.60 -31.80
N MET A 638 -15.66 -25.34 -31.70
CA MET A 638 -14.53 -24.81 -32.45
C MET A 638 -13.29 -24.60 -31.55
N PRO A 639 -12.23 -25.42 -31.70
CA PRO A 639 -11.04 -25.34 -30.85
C PRO A 639 -10.08 -24.21 -31.27
N GLY A 640 -9.38 -23.64 -30.30
CA GLY A 640 -8.30 -22.67 -30.55
C GLY A 640 -8.75 -21.22 -30.74
N VAL A 641 -10.02 -20.90 -30.50
CA VAL A 641 -10.56 -19.52 -30.56
C VAL A 641 -10.13 -18.77 -29.30
N TYR A 642 -9.54 -17.58 -29.46
CA TYR A 642 -9.23 -16.71 -28.33
C TYR A 642 -10.49 -15.97 -27.88
N VAL A 643 -10.92 -16.22 -26.65
CA VAL A 643 -12.04 -15.53 -26.00
C VAL A 643 -11.47 -14.54 -25.00
N VAL A 644 -11.71 -13.25 -25.18
CA VAL A 644 -11.10 -12.18 -24.37
C VAL A 644 -12.16 -11.50 -23.53
N LEU A 645 -11.97 -11.49 -22.21
CA LEU A 645 -12.78 -10.72 -21.27
C LEU A 645 -12.25 -9.27 -21.25
N GLU A 646 -13.12 -8.33 -21.59
CA GLU A 646 -12.85 -6.90 -21.57
C GLU A 646 -13.85 -6.21 -20.62
N THR A 647 -13.48 -5.11 -19.97
CA THR A 647 -14.47 -4.27 -19.28
C THR A 647 -15.39 -3.61 -20.30
N CYS A 648 -16.53 -3.06 -19.87
CA CYS A 648 -17.38 -2.27 -20.77
C CYS A 648 -16.67 -1.08 -21.45
N ALA A 649 -15.59 -0.57 -20.85
CA ALA A 649 -14.71 0.46 -21.41
C ALA A 649 -13.57 -0.09 -22.30
N HIS A 650 -13.62 -1.36 -22.71
CA HIS A 650 -12.62 -2.07 -23.53
C HIS A 650 -11.22 -2.21 -22.89
N ALA A 651 -11.11 -2.14 -21.57
CA ALA A 651 -9.87 -2.52 -20.89
C ALA A 651 -9.78 -4.05 -20.83
N PHE A 652 -8.64 -4.63 -21.23
CA PHE A 652 -8.37 -6.06 -21.11
C PHE A 652 -8.41 -6.51 -19.64
N VAL A 653 -9.05 -7.65 -19.38
CA VAL A 653 -9.17 -8.26 -18.04
C VAL A 653 -8.47 -9.62 -18.01
N ASP A 654 -8.88 -10.55 -18.88
CA ASP A 654 -8.36 -11.93 -18.94
C ASP A 654 -8.64 -12.51 -20.35
N PHE A 655 -8.09 -13.69 -20.69
CA PHE A 655 -8.48 -14.43 -21.89
C PHE A 655 -8.46 -15.96 -21.69
N ARG A 656 -9.27 -16.67 -22.49
CA ARG A 656 -9.23 -18.12 -22.65
C ARG A 656 -8.97 -18.49 -24.10
N ILE A 657 -8.58 -19.73 -24.31
CA ILE A 657 -8.53 -20.37 -25.63
C ILE A 657 -9.48 -21.56 -25.55
N THR A 658 -10.39 -21.69 -26.51
CA THR A 658 -11.36 -22.78 -26.52
C THR A 658 -10.68 -24.14 -26.63
N ASP A 659 -11.18 -25.11 -25.86
CA ASP A 659 -10.62 -26.46 -25.79
C ASP A 659 -10.91 -27.30 -27.06
N ALA A 660 -10.50 -28.57 -27.08
CA ALA A 660 -10.72 -29.48 -28.20
C ALA A 660 -12.19 -29.68 -28.60
N ASN A 661 -13.13 -29.32 -27.73
CA ASN A 661 -14.57 -29.43 -27.92
C ASN A 661 -15.24 -28.07 -28.14
N GLY A 662 -14.50 -26.95 -28.16
CA GLY A 662 -15.05 -25.59 -28.28
C GLY A 662 -15.34 -24.89 -26.94
N ALA A 663 -15.11 -25.54 -25.80
CA ALA A 663 -15.49 -25.00 -24.50
C ALA A 663 -14.48 -24.00 -23.92
N TYR A 664 -14.95 -23.01 -23.17
CA TYR A 664 -14.12 -22.05 -22.44
C TYR A 664 -14.74 -21.64 -21.09
N LEU A 665 -13.90 -21.26 -20.11
CA LEU A 665 -14.37 -20.83 -18.78
C LEU A 665 -13.41 -19.85 -18.10
N PHE A 666 -13.91 -18.67 -17.77
CA PHE A 666 -13.30 -17.75 -16.81
C PHE A 666 -13.72 -18.15 -15.40
N GLU A 667 -12.85 -18.83 -14.65
CA GLU A 667 -13.19 -19.38 -13.33
C GLU A 667 -13.27 -18.34 -12.19
N SER A 668 -12.92 -17.08 -12.46
CA SER A 668 -12.73 -16.04 -11.44
C SER A 668 -12.78 -14.63 -12.04
N VAL A 669 -13.98 -14.12 -12.32
CA VAL A 669 -14.26 -12.75 -12.79
C VAL A 669 -14.69 -11.84 -11.63
N PRO A 670 -13.95 -10.79 -11.26
CA PRO A 670 -14.38 -9.86 -10.20
C PRO A 670 -15.73 -9.20 -10.52
N PRO A 671 -16.55 -8.82 -9.53
CA PRO A 671 -17.81 -8.12 -9.79
C PRO A 671 -17.62 -6.82 -10.58
N GLY A 672 -18.46 -6.55 -11.58
CA GLY A 672 -18.33 -5.38 -12.45
C GLY A 672 -19.02 -5.51 -13.82
N GLU A 673 -18.85 -4.52 -14.69
CA GLU A 673 -19.42 -4.52 -16.06
C GLU A 673 -18.37 -4.93 -17.12
N TYR A 674 -18.71 -5.95 -17.90
CA TYR A 674 -17.83 -6.61 -18.86
C TYR A 674 -18.49 -6.81 -20.23
N LYS A 675 -17.67 -7.19 -21.20
CA LYS A 675 -18.08 -7.80 -22.46
C LYS A 675 -17.04 -8.84 -22.86
N ILE A 676 -17.45 -9.81 -23.66
CA ILE A 676 -16.53 -10.78 -24.24
C ILE A 676 -16.24 -10.40 -25.70
N ARG A 677 -15.01 -10.69 -26.14
CA ARG A 677 -14.61 -10.67 -27.55
C ARG A 677 -14.10 -12.04 -27.97
N PHE A 678 -14.85 -12.68 -28.86
CA PHE A 678 -14.40 -13.86 -29.59
C PHE A 678 -13.54 -13.41 -30.77
N ALA A 679 -12.25 -13.75 -30.77
CA ALA A 679 -11.36 -13.43 -31.86
C ALA A 679 -11.71 -14.24 -33.11
N ASN A 680 -11.72 -13.62 -34.29
CA ASN A 680 -11.97 -14.35 -35.53
C ASN A 680 -10.89 -15.44 -35.74
N PRO A 681 -11.25 -16.71 -35.92
CA PRO A 681 -10.31 -17.84 -36.05
C PRO A 681 -9.53 -17.86 -37.38
N GLY A 682 -9.83 -16.95 -38.31
CA GLY A 682 -9.25 -16.88 -39.64
C GLY A 682 -9.85 -17.92 -40.61
N GLY A 683 -9.17 -18.20 -41.71
CA GLY A 683 -9.54 -19.33 -42.59
C GLY A 683 -10.87 -19.24 -43.34
N GLY A 684 -11.50 -18.06 -43.41
CA GLY A 684 -12.79 -17.84 -44.10
C GLY A 684 -14.03 -17.98 -43.21
N TYR A 685 -13.85 -17.96 -41.89
CA TYR A 685 -14.96 -17.89 -40.94
C TYR A 685 -15.44 -16.44 -40.72
N GLU A 686 -16.76 -16.29 -40.65
CA GLU A 686 -17.47 -15.05 -40.31
C GLU A 686 -18.37 -15.32 -39.10
N VAL A 687 -18.70 -14.28 -38.34
CA VAL A 687 -19.60 -14.39 -37.18
C VAL A 687 -21.05 -14.57 -37.65
N THR A 688 -21.80 -15.38 -36.93
CA THR A 688 -23.22 -15.62 -37.19
C THR A 688 -24.08 -14.48 -36.63
N PRO A 689 -25.38 -14.39 -36.97
CA PRO A 689 -26.27 -13.44 -36.30
C PRO A 689 -26.37 -13.80 -34.82
N GLY A 690 -26.18 -12.81 -33.93
CA GLY A 690 -26.39 -12.99 -32.50
C GLY A 690 -27.83 -12.76 -32.04
N ASP A 691 -28.12 -13.13 -30.79
CA ASP A 691 -29.43 -13.02 -30.11
C ASP A 691 -30.57 -13.67 -30.94
N GLN A 692 -30.39 -14.92 -31.37
CA GLN A 692 -31.31 -15.67 -32.24
C GLN A 692 -32.07 -16.77 -31.51
N GLY A 693 -33.34 -16.51 -31.18
CA GLY A 693 -34.25 -17.55 -30.71
C GLY A 693 -35.10 -17.10 -29.53
N THR A 694 -35.20 -17.98 -28.52
CA THR A 694 -35.88 -17.70 -27.24
C THR A 694 -35.21 -18.39 -26.05
N ASP A 695 -33.98 -18.88 -26.21
CA ASP A 695 -33.27 -19.70 -25.23
C ASP A 695 -31.79 -19.30 -25.27
N ASP A 696 -31.40 -18.35 -24.40
CA ASP A 696 -30.05 -17.77 -24.26
C ASP A 696 -28.93 -18.82 -24.12
N THR A 697 -29.27 -20.08 -23.78
CA THR A 697 -28.28 -21.12 -23.50
C THR A 697 -27.77 -21.85 -24.75
N VAL A 698 -28.26 -21.45 -25.94
CA VAL A 698 -28.02 -22.16 -27.21
C VAL A 698 -28.03 -21.22 -28.42
N ASP A 699 -27.72 -19.94 -28.26
CA ASP A 699 -27.55 -18.99 -29.37
C ASP A 699 -26.31 -18.10 -29.18
N SER A 700 -25.99 -17.27 -30.17
CA SER A 700 -24.71 -16.55 -30.23
C SER A 700 -24.84 -15.15 -29.61
N ASP A 701 -24.00 -14.74 -28.67
CA ASP A 701 -24.03 -13.38 -28.11
C ASP A 701 -23.34 -12.33 -28.98
N ILE A 702 -22.84 -12.72 -30.16
CA ILE A 702 -21.99 -11.86 -30.99
C ILE A 702 -22.82 -10.80 -31.72
N VAL A 703 -23.11 -9.70 -31.04
CA VAL A 703 -23.72 -8.48 -31.63
C VAL A 703 -22.75 -7.69 -32.52
N GLY A 704 -21.43 -7.83 -32.28
CA GLY A 704 -20.36 -7.11 -32.97
C GLY A 704 -19.92 -7.76 -34.28
N MET A 705 -20.71 -7.61 -35.36
CA MET A 705 -20.48 -8.28 -36.66
C MET A 705 -19.08 -8.09 -37.30
N PHE A 706 -18.28 -7.10 -36.87
CA PHE A 706 -16.94 -6.82 -37.42
C PHE A 706 -15.80 -6.98 -36.42
N ASP A 707 -16.09 -7.08 -35.12
CA ASP A 707 -15.09 -7.10 -34.05
C ASP A 707 -15.26 -8.26 -33.05
N GLY A 708 -16.29 -9.10 -33.24
CA GLY A 708 -16.50 -10.35 -32.50
C GLY A 708 -16.94 -10.14 -31.06
N ARG A 709 -17.56 -9.00 -30.74
CA ARG A 709 -17.93 -8.64 -29.36
C ARG A 709 -19.38 -8.94 -29.01
N THR A 710 -19.59 -9.27 -27.73
CA THR A 710 -20.89 -9.34 -27.08
C THR A 710 -21.41 -7.94 -26.71
N ALA A 711 -22.68 -7.89 -26.28
CA ALA A 711 -23.19 -6.76 -25.53
C ALA A 711 -22.44 -6.60 -24.19
N CYS A 712 -22.69 -5.47 -23.52
CA CYS A 712 -22.23 -5.25 -22.15
C CYS A 712 -23.14 -5.97 -21.16
N PHE A 713 -22.57 -6.81 -20.30
CA PHE A 713 -23.25 -7.51 -19.22
C PHE A 713 -22.60 -7.19 -17.87
N ALA A 714 -23.36 -7.34 -16.78
CA ALA A 714 -22.87 -7.17 -15.42
C ALA A 714 -22.60 -8.54 -14.80
N VAL A 715 -21.50 -8.65 -14.06
CA VAL A 715 -21.14 -9.85 -13.29
C VAL A 715 -21.25 -9.51 -11.81
N SER A 716 -22.05 -10.29 -11.11
CA SER A 716 -22.36 -10.18 -9.69
C SER A 716 -21.39 -11.03 -8.86
N PRO A 717 -21.21 -10.74 -7.55
CA PRO A 717 -20.42 -11.57 -6.65
C PRO A 717 -20.86 -13.03 -6.64
N GLY A 718 -19.92 -13.92 -6.97
CA GLY A 718 -20.13 -15.38 -7.06
C GLY A 718 -21.08 -15.86 -8.16
N GLU A 719 -21.47 -15.01 -9.11
CA GLU A 719 -22.33 -15.38 -10.24
C GLU A 719 -21.72 -16.50 -11.08
N VAL A 720 -22.56 -17.35 -11.69
CA VAL A 720 -22.12 -18.36 -12.67
C VAL A 720 -23.00 -18.18 -13.89
N ASP A 721 -22.47 -17.47 -14.87
CA ASP A 721 -23.06 -17.23 -16.17
C ASP A 721 -22.38 -18.16 -17.18
N LEU A 722 -23.18 -19.03 -17.78
CA LEU A 722 -22.76 -20.01 -18.79
C LEU A 722 -23.71 -19.91 -20.00
N THR A 723 -24.14 -18.69 -20.33
CA THR A 723 -25.00 -18.42 -21.49
C THR A 723 -24.32 -17.45 -22.46
N ILE A 724 -22.98 -17.33 -22.41
CA ILE A 724 -22.23 -16.40 -23.24
C ILE A 724 -21.45 -17.19 -24.29
N ASP A 725 -22.02 -17.35 -25.48
CA ASP A 725 -21.53 -18.24 -26.51
C ASP A 725 -21.15 -17.53 -27.82
N GLY A 726 -20.38 -18.22 -28.67
CA GLY A 726 -19.86 -17.66 -29.93
C GLY A 726 -20.09 -18.53 -31.16
N GLY A 727 -21.03 -18.15 -32.02
CA GLY A 727 -21.26 -18.82 -33.31
C GLY A 727 -20.41 -18.26 -34.46
N PHE A 728 -19.71 -19.14 -35.18
CA PHE A 728 -18.96 -18.79 -36.39
C PHE A 728 -19.36 -19.71 -37.55
N THR A 729 -19.68 -19.15 -38.71
CA THR A 729 -19.99 -19.92 -39.92
C THR A 729 -18.91 -19.74 -40.99
N LYS A 730 -18.70 -20.78 -41.80
CA LYS A 730 -17.69 -20.75 -42.86
C LYS A 730 -18.29 -20.32 -44.19
N ASN A 731 -17.91 -19.12 -44.66
CA ASN A 731 -18.17 -18.72 -46.04
C ASN A 731 -17.25 -19.52 -46.99
N LEU A 732 -17.63 -20.76 -47.27
CA LEU A 732 -17.03 -21.56 -48.32
C LEU A 732 -17.28 -20.85 -49.66
N PRO A 733 -16.23 -20.50 -50.43
CA PRO A 733 -16.43 -20.06 -51.81
C PRO A 733 -17.15 -21.20 -52.57
N PRO A 734 -18.09 -20.89 -53.47
CA PRO A 734 -18.89 -21.90 -54.14
C PRO A 734 -17.99 -22.93 -54.84
N GLU A 735 -18.31 -24.22 -54.64
CA GLU A 735 -17.65 -25.38 -55.25
C GLU A 735 -17.32 -25.12 -56.72
N PRO A 736 -16.13 -25.54 -57.19
CA PRO A 736 -15.55 -24.98 -58.40
C PRO A 736 -16.38 -25.31 -59.63
N VAL A 737 -17.12 -24.31 -60.10
CA VAL A 737 -17.88 -24.34 -61.34
C VAL A 737 -16.93 -24.71 -62.48
N CYS A 738 -17.36 -25.59 -63.39
CA CYS A 738 -16.61 -25.86 -64.62
C CYS A 738 -16.38 -24.53 -65.36
N THR A 739 -15.12 -24.17 -65.58
CA THR A 739 -14.74 -22.96 -66.33
C THR A 739 -13.99 -23.37 -67.59
N ILE A 740 -14.38 -22.75 -68.70
CA ILE A 740 -13.66 -22.82 -69.98
C ILE A 740 -13.37 -21.40 -70.44
N ASP A 741 -12.16 -21.17 -70.94
CA ASP A 741 -11.70 -19.88 -71.45
C ASP A 741 -10.99 -20.07 -72.79
N GLY A 742 -11.24 -19.17 -73.73
CA GLY A 742 -10.77 -19.23 -75.11
C GLY A 742 -9.79 -18.11 -75.43
N THR A 743 -8.50 -18.39 -75.28
CA THR A 743 -7.42 -17.44 -75.60
C THR A 743 -7.22 -17.33 -77.10
N VAL A 744 -7.35 -16.11 -77.62
CA VAL A 744 -7.12 -15.76 -79.03
C VAL A 744 -5.71 -15.22 -79.20
N SER A 745 -5.02 -15.68 -80.23
CA SER A 745 -3.62 -15.35 -80.52
C SER A 745 -3.38 -15.32 -82.03
N ASN A 746 -2.18 -14.90 -82.44
CA ASN A 746 -1.75 -14.92 -83.86
C ASN A 746 -2.79 -14.30 -84.83
N VAL A 747 -3.39 -13.17 -84.45
CA VAL A 747 -4.30 -12.43 -85.33
C VAL A 747 -3.45 -11.80 -86.44
N GLN A 748 -3.60 -12.25 -87.68
CA GLN A 748 -2.78 -11.79 -88.82
C GLN A 748 -3.63 -11.13 -89.89
N CYS A 749 -3.30 -9.89 -90.27
CA CYS A 749 -3.85 -9.19 -91.43
C CYS A 749 -3.15 -9.69 -92.70
N ASP A 750 -3.92 -10.14 -93.69
CA ASP A 750 -3.47 -10.35 -95.07
C ASP A 750 -4.11 -9.26 -95.94
N ASN A 751 -3.27 -8.43 -96.56
CA ASN A 751 -3.71 -7.37 -97.46
C ASN A 751 -4.12 -7.88 -98.85
N ASN A 752 -4.26 -9.20 -99.04
CA ASN A 752 -4.71 -9.82 -100.29
C ASN A 752 -3.90 -9.41 -101.55
N GLY A 753 -2.70 -8.83 -101.36
CA GLY A 753 -1.84 -8.29 -102.40
C GLY A 753 -2.09 -6.82 -102.80
N THR A 754 -2.84 -6.03 -102.03
CA THR A 754 -3.22 -4.63 -102.31
C THR A 754 -2.66 -3.64 -101.27
N PRO A 755 -1.37 -3.19 -101.34
CA PRO A 755 -0.71 -2.41 -100.29
C PRO A 755 -1.23 -0.98 -100.01
N ASN A 756 -2.37 -0.60 -100.60
CA ASN A 756 -3.03 0.70 -100.45
C ASN A 756 -4.57 0.59 -100.53
N ASP A 757 -5.16 -0.61 -100.64
CA ASP A 757 -6.63 -0.81 -100.67
C ASP A 757 -7.05 -1.56 -99.41
N ALA A 758 -7.62 -0.84 -98.46
CA ALA A 758 -8.02 -1.38 -97.17
C ALA A 758 -9.35 -2.15 -97.20
N SER A 759 -9.96 -2.35 -98.38
CA SER A 759 -11.33 -2.88 -98.49
C SER A 759 -11.43 -4.39 -98.68
N ASP A 760 -10.36 -5.04 -99.15
CA ASP A 760 -10.27 -6.49 -99.35
C ASP A 760 -9.33 -7.22 -98.37
N ASP A 761 -8.79 -6.51 -97.38
CA ASP A 761 -8.01 -7.10 -96.28
C ASP A 761 -8.82 -8.18 -95.53
N THR A 762 -8.15 -9.30 -95.26
CA THR A 762 -8.70 -10.43 -94.47
C THR A 762 -7.84 -10.70 -93.24
N PHE A 763 -8.37 -11.49 -92.30
CA PHE A 763 -7.62 -11.92 -91.14
C PHE A 763 -7.85 -13.39 -90.76
N THR A 764 -6.80 -14.00 -90.20
CA THR A 764 -6.86 -15.30 -89.51
C THR A 764 -6.48 -15.12 -88.04
N PHE A 765 -6.87 -16.06 -87.19
CA PHE A 765 -6.46 -16.10 -85.79
C PHE A 765 -6.35 -17.54 -85.26
N ASP A 766 -5.54 -17.73 -84.23
CA ASP A 766 -5.40 -18.99 -83.51
C ASP A 766 -6.17 -18.95 -82.18
N LEU A 767 -7.07 -19.90 -81.97
CA LEU A 767 -7.81 -20.09 -80.73
C LEU A 767 -7.26 -21.29 -79.95
N THR A 768 -6.90 -21.07 -78.69
CA THR A 768 -6.57 -22.14 -77.72
C THR A 768 -7.57 -22.06 -76.57
N VAL A 769 -8.37 -23.11 -76.38
CA VAL A 769 -9.32 -23.19 -75.26
C VAL A 769 -8.72 -24.00 -74.12
N ASN A 770 -8.72 -23.42 -72.94
CA ASN A 770 -8.30 -24.06 -71.69
C ASN A 770 -9.54 -24.34 -70.82
N GLY A 771 -9.41 -25.29 -69.90
CA GLY A 771 -10.51 -25.74 -69.06
C GLY A 771 -10.03 -26.13 -67.66
N ALA A 772 -10.83 -25.82 -66.65
CA ALA A 772 -10.64 -26.25 -65.28
C ALA A 772 -11.93 -26.90 -64.76
N ASN A 773 -11.79 -28.04 -64.09
CA ASN A 773 -12.90 -28.90 -63.65
C ASN A 773 -13.84 -29.33 -64.80
N THR A 774 -13.25 -29.53 -65.97
CA THR A 774 -13.89 -29.94 -67.24
C THR A 774 -13.92 -31.46 -67.43
N GLY A 775 -14.76 -31.90 -68.37
CA GLY A 775 -14.83 -33.27 -68.85
C GLY A 775 -13.55 -33.76 -69.54
N ALA A 776 -13.42 -35.08 -69.63
CA ALA A 776 -12.24 -35.72 -70.20
C ALA A 776 -12.21 -35.68 -71.74
N TRP A 777 -13.33 -35.38 -72.40
CA TRP A 777 -13.48 -35.46 -73.87
C TRP A 777 -13.24 -34.13 -74.61
N GLY A 778 -12.81 -33.08 -73.92
CA GLY A 778 -12.43 -31.80 -74.53
C GLY A 778 -13.59 -30.82 -74.73
N TRP A 779 -13.44 -29.93 -75.71
CA TRP A 779 -14.40 -28.87 -76.04
C TRP A 779 -14.86 -28.94 -77.51
N GLN A 780 -15.96 -28.26 -77.82
CA GLN A 780 -16.53 -28.14 -79.17
C GLN A 780 -17.19 -26.78 -79.39
N ILE A 781 -17.33 -26.36 -80.64
CA ILE A 781 -18.17 -25.21 -81.01
C ILE A 781 -19.64 -25.66 -81.03
N ILE A 782 -20.53 -24.90 -80.39
CA ILE A 782 -21.95 -25.23 -80.28
C ILE A 782 -22.57 -25.34 -81.69
N GLY A 783 -23.24 -26.47 -81.95
CA GLY A 783 -23.84 -26.78 -83.26
C GLY A 783 -22.92 -27.52 -84.24
N THR A 784 -21.65 -27.77 -83.90
CA THR A 784 -20.72 -28.59 -84.69
C THR A 784 -20.61 -30.02 -84.13
N GLN A 785 -20.04 -30.95 -84.91
CA GLN A 785 -19.64 -32.29 -84.46
C GLN A 785 -18.11 -32.48 -84.52
N VAL A 786 -17.36 -31.40 -84.27
CA VAL A 786 -15.90 -31.42 -84.24
C VAL A 786 -15.45 -31.14 -82.81
N TYR A 787 -14.64 -32.05 -82.28
CA TYR A 787 -14.13 -32.03 -80.91
C TYR A 787 -12.65 -31.68 -80.93
N TYR A 788 -12.23 -30.85 -79.97
CA TYR A 788 -10.87 -30.37 -79.81
C TYR A 788 -10.41 -30.62 -78.37
N ASN A 789 -9.12 -30.87 -78.17
CA ASN A 789 -8.58 -31.06 -76.83
C ASN A 789 -8.38 -29.71 -76.13
N TYR A 790 -8.48 -29.68 -74.81
CA TYR A 790 -8.06 -28.51 -74.03
C TYR A 790 -6.55 -28.27 -74.19
N GLY A 791 -6.14 -27.01 -74.26
CA GLY A 791 -4.77 -26.60 -74.56
C GLY A 791 -4.33 -26.80 -76.02
N GLN A 792 -5.20 -27.31 -76.90
CA GLN A 792 -4.91 -27.40 -78.33
C GLN A 792 -5.19 -26.05 -79.02
N THR A 793 -4.17 -25.52 -79.70
CA THR A 793 -4.30 -24.37 -80.60
C THR A 793 -4.90 -24.78 -81.94
N VAL A 794 -5.89 -24.01 -82.43
CA VAL A 794 -6.60 -24.26 -83.69
C VAL A 794 -6.77 -22.94 -84.46
N THR A 795 -6.32 -22.90 -85.71
CA THR A 795 -6.44 -21.72 -86.58
C THR A 795 -7.83 -21.60 -87.21
N PHE A 796 -8.40 -20.40 -87.19
CA PHE A 796 -9.68 -20.04 -87.81
C PHE A 796 -9.49 -18.89 -88.81
N GLY A 797 -10.27 -18.93 -89.91
CA GLY A 797 -10.28 -17.94 -90.99
C GLY A 797 -9.91 -18.53 -92.36
N PRO A 798 -9.63 -17.69 -93.37
CA PRO A 798 -9.65 -16.22 -93.32
C PRO A 798 -11.08 -15.66 -93.22
N PHE A 799 -11.22 -14.57 -92.47
CA PHE A 799 -12.44 -13.76 -92.35
C PHE A 799 -12.18 -12.36 -92.92
N ASN A 800 -13.19 -11.71 -93.50
CA ASN A 800 -13.01 -10.35 -94.03
C ASN A 800 -12.96 -9.33 -92.89
N ILE A 801 -11.98 -8.43 -92.87
CA ILE A 801 -11.92 -7.34 -91.87
C ILE A 801 -13.18 -6.46 -91.94
N SER A 802 -13.69 -6.24 -93.16
CA SER A 802 -14.94 -5.49 -93.42
C SER A 802 -16.23 -6.19 -92.95
N ALA A 803 -16.19 -7.46 -92.53
CA ALA A 803 -17.35 -8.15 -91.97
C ALA A 803 -17.56 -7.90 -90.47
N GLY A 804 -16.58 -7.30 -89.77
CA GLY A 804 -16.62 -7.07 -88.33
C GLY A 804 -16.18 -8.28 -87.50
N ALA A 805 -16.52 -8.25 -86.21
CA ALA A 805 -16.09 -9.25 -85.24
C ALA A 805 -16.71 -10.64 -85.47
N VAL A 806 -15.94 -11.68 -85.14
CA VAL A 806 -16.36 -13.09 -85.24
C VAL A 806 -16.60 -13.65 -83.84
N THR A 807 -17.81 -14.13 -83.56
CA THR A 807 -18.15 -14.78 -82.28
C THR A 807 -18.27 -16.30 -82.46
N LEU A 808 -17.61 -17.06 -81.57
CA LEU A 808 -17.64 -18.51 -81.49
C LEU A 808 -18.18 -18.96 -80.13
N ASP A 809 -19.37 -19.55 -80.11
CA ASP A 809 -19.92 -20.17 -78.91
C ASP A 809 -19.29 -21.55 -78.71
N ILE A 810 -18.62 -21.76 -77.58
CA ILE A 810 -17.90 -23.00 -77.25
C ILE A 810 -18.46 -23.64 -75.97
N LYS A 811 -18.33 -24.96 -75.88
CA LYS A 811 -18.74 -25.73 -74.70
C LYS A 811 -17.85 -26.94 -74.43
N ASP A 812 -17.86 -27.37 -73.18
CA ASP A 812 -17.41 -28.70 -72.77
C ASP A 812 -18.25 -29.80 -73.47
N VAL A 813 -17.62 -30.96 -73.73
CA VAL A 813 -18.26 -32.10 -74.40
C VAL A 813 -19.16 -32.91 -73.45
N ASP A 814 -18.76 -33.04 -72.19
CA ASP A 814 -19.40 -33.86 -71.16
C ASP A 814 -20.30 -33.02 -70.22
N VAL A 815 -19.90 -31.78 -69.92
CA VAL A 815 -20.58 -30.88 -68.97
C VAL A 815 -21.51 -29.92 -69.72
N ALA A 816 -22.77 -30.33 -69.88
CA ALA A 816 -23.75 -29.65 -70.76
C ALA A 816 -23.97 -28.15 -70.50
N ASN A 817 -23.71 -27.65 -69.28
CA ASN A 817 -23.91 -26.25 -68.89
C ASN A 817 -22.60 -25.44 -68.88
N CYS A 818 -21.45 -26.04 -69.19
CA CYS A 818 -20.15 -25.38 -69.20
C CYS A 818 -19.88 -24.77 -70.58
N THR A 819 -20.36 -23.55 -70.78
CA THR A 819 -20.38 -22.85 -72.08
C THR A 819 -19.84 -21.42 -71.97
N THR A 820 -19.12 -20.93 -72.98
CA THR A 820 -18.73 -19.52 -73.10
C THR A 820 -18.69 -19.07 -74.56
N SER A 821 -18.60 -17.78 -74.82
CA SER A 821 -18.54 -17.20 -76.18
C SER A 821 -17.24 -16.42 -76.35
N VAL A 822 -16.46 -16.76 -77.38
CA VAL A 822 -15.21 -16.06 -77.72
C VAL A 822 -15.48 -15.13 -78.89
N THR A 823 -15.29 -13.82 -78.71
CA THR A 823 -15.42 -12.82 -79.78
C THR A 823 -14.06 -12.30 -80.18
N VAL A 824 -13.79 -12.26 -81.49
CA VAL A 824 -12.53 -11.77 -82.08
C VAL A 824 -12.83 -10.55 -82.94
N ASP A 825 -12.36 -9.39 -82.52
CA ASP A 825 -12.37 -8.17 -83.34
C ASP A 825 -11.34 -8.27 -84.47
N PRO A 826 -11.66 -7.77 -85.68
CA PRO A 826 -10.71 -7.77 -86.79
C PRO A 826 -9.57 -6.77 -86.55
N PRO A 827 -8.35 -7.05 -87.03
CA PRO A 827 -7.22 -6.13 -86.91
C PRO A 827 -7.38 -4.88 -87.78
N ALA A 828 -6.53 -3.87 -87.56
CA ALA A 828 -6.43 -2.72 -88.44
C ALA A 828 -5.88 -3.10 -89.83
N THR A 829 -6.33 -2.40 -90.86
CA THR A 829 -5.97 -2.65 -92.26
C THR A 829 -4.51 -2.31 -92.56
N CYS A 830 -3.83 -3.12 -93.36
CA CYS A 830 -2.38 -3.20 -93.37
C CYS A 830 -1.66 -2.36 -94.47
N SER A 831 -1.99 -1.04 -94.58
CA SER A 831 -1.48 -0.08 -95.62
C SER A 831 -1.16 1.36 -95.06
N THR A 832 0.06 1.96 -95.22
CA THR A 832 0.54 3.17 -94.44
C THR A 832 1.64 4.13 -95.05
N GLY A 833 2.05 5.25 -94.36
CA GLY A 833 3.17 6.23 -94.70
C GLY A 833 3.66 7.20 -93.54
N ALA A 834 4.85 7.88 -93.59
CA ALA A 834 5.71 8.23 -92.38
C ALA A 834 6.46 9.64 -92.19
N CYS A 835 7.28 9.84 -91.10
CA CYS A 835 7.87 11.10 -90.51
C CYS A 835 9.40 11.09 -90.04
N ASP A 836 9.92 12.05 -89.22
CA ASP A 836 11.38 12.28 -88.82
C ASP A 836 11.66 12.49 -87.27
N PRO A 837 12.41 11.59 -86.55
CA PRO A 837 12.37 11.44 -85.08
C PRO A 837 13.57 11.95 -84.21
N VAL A 838 13.47 11.80 -82.87
CA VAL A 838 14.57 11.90 -81.87
C VAL A 838 15.63 10.80 -82.10
N THR A 839 16.85 10.92 -81.55
CA THR A 839 17.88 9.86 -81.66
C THR A 839 18.54 9.42 -80.35
N ASP A 840 18.35 10.14 -79.23
CA ASP A 840 18.92 9.81 -77.91
C ASP A 840 18.01 10.35 -76.78
N GLY A 841 17.61 9.50 -75.84
CA GLY A 841 16.71 9.84 -74.72
C GLY A 841 17.35 10.53 -73.52
N GLY A 842 18.69 10.64 -73.50
CA GLY A 842 19.43 11.14 -72.33
C GLY A 842 19.39 10.17 -71.15
N THR A 843 19.77 10.64 -69.95
CA THR A 843 19.91 9.79 -68.76
C THR A 843 19.15 10.30 -67.54
N ILE A 844 18.67 9.36 -66.74
CA ILE A 844 17.91 9.53 -65.49
C ILE A 844 18.59 8.74 -64.36
N ALA A 845 18.39 9.17 -63.11
CA ALA A 845 18.91 8.47 -61.93
C ALA A 845 17.89 8.46 -60.79
N GLY A 846 17.97 7.41 -59.96
CA GLY A 846 17.11 7.22 -58.79
C GLY A 846 16.96 5.76 -58.38
N ASP A 847 17.96 4.90 -58.64
CA ASP A 847 17.93 3.49 -58.19
C ASP A 847 17.87 3.44 -56.67
N GLU A 848 17.04 2.56 -56.13
CA GLU A 848 16.75 2.47 -54.69
C GLU A 848 16.31 1.04 -54.35
N THR A 849 16.67 0.55 -53.17
CA THR A 849 16.33 -0.80 -52.70
C THR A 849 15.87 -0.73 -51.26
N ASN A 850 14.72 -1.32 -50.94
CA ASN A 850 14.19 -1.36 -49.59
C ASN A 850 13.39 -2.66 -49.31
N CYS A 851 13.14 -2.95 -48.04
CA CYS A 851 12.42 -4.14 -47.58
C CYS A 851 10.92 -3.89 -47.47
N GLY A 852 10.10 -4.75 -48.06
CA GLY A 852 8.64 -4.56 -48.09
C GLY A 852 8.22 -3.37 -48.97
N GLY A 853 6.94 -3.00 -48.91
CA GLY A 853 6.44 -1.86 -49.67
C GLY A 853 6.88 -0.52 -49.07
N TYR A 854 7.29 0.43 -49.91
CA TYR A 854 7.83 1.72 -49.50
C TYR A 854 7.48 2.86 -50.48
N ASP A 855 7.59 4.11 -50.03
CA ASP A 855 7.40 5.31 -50.85
C ASP A 855 8.74 5.74 -51.46
N PRO A 856 8.94 5.63 -52.79
CA PRO A 856 10.27 5.81 -53.39
C PRO A 856 10.68 7.28 -53.58
N ALA A 857 11.96 7.59 -53.43
CA ALA A 857 12.47 8.94 -53.66
C ALA A 857 12.33 9.40 -55.15
N PRO A 858 12.13 10.70 -55.43
CA PRO A 858 11.93 11.22 -56.79
C PRO A 858 13.06 10.86 -57.78
N ILE A 859 12.68 10.50 -59.00
CA ILE A 859 13.59 10.18 -60.11
C ILE A 859 13.91 11.46 -60.89
N VAL A 860 15.21 11.74 -61.07
CA VAL A 860 15.71 13.00 -61.64
C VAL A 860 16.47 12.79 -62.94
N GLN A 861 16.32 13.74 -63.87
CA GLN A 861 17.14 13.80 -65.08
C GLN A 861 18.58 14.18 -64.74
N VAL A 862 19.52 13.40 -65.26
CA VAL A 862 20.97 13.68 -65.18
C VAL A 862 21.48 14.30 -66.49
N THR A 863 21.08 13.75 -67.65
CA THR A 863 21.46 14.27 -68.98
C THR A 863 20.23 14.50 -69.86
N PRO A 864 20.08 15.66 -70.54
CA PRO A 864 18.94 15.92 -71.43
C PRO A 864 18.95 15.09 -72.73
N PRO A 865 17.78 14.84 -73.37
CA PRO A 865 17.68 14.17 -74.68
C PRO A 865 18.27 14.95 -75.86
N SER A 866 18.59 14.25 -76.96
CA SER A 866 19.13 14.86 -78.19
C SER A 866 18.68 14.18 -79.51
N GLY A 867 18.89 14.86 -80.65
CA GLY A 867 18.50 14.38 -81.99
C GLY A 867 17.11 14.81 -82.47
N GLY A 868 16.87 14.80 -83.78
CA GLY A 868 15.63 15.29 -84.42
C GLY A 868 15.42 16.80 -84.35
N SER A 869 14.30 17.29 -84.89
CA SER A 869 13.90 18.71 -84.83
C SER A 869 12.44 18.90 -84.38
N GLY A 870 12.15 19.97 -83.63
CA GLY A 870 10.84 20.22 -83.00
C GLY A 870 10.91 20.30 -81.47
N ALA A 871 9.77 20.55 -80.80
CA ALA A 871 9.69 20.52 -79.33
C ALA A 871 9.82 19.08 -78.80
N LEU A 872 10.39 18.92 -77.60
CA LEU A 872 10.43 17.62 -76.91
C LEU A 872 9.12 17.39 -76.14
N GLU A 873 8.56 16.19 -76.28
CA GLU A 873 7.42 15.69 -75.50
C GLU A 873 7.90 14.50 -74.67
N TYR A 874 7.56 14.46 -73.37
CA TYR A 874 7.97 13.41 -72.44
C TYR A 874 6.80 12.51 -72.04
N MET A 875 7.10 11.25 -71.75
CA MET A 875 6.21 10.31 -71.10
C MET A 875 7.03 9.32 -70.27
N TRP A 876 6.55 9.01 -69.06
CA TRP A 876 7.16 7.99 -68.20
C TRP A 876 6.41 6.67 -68.32
N LEU A 877 7.16 5.58 -68.26
CA LEU A 877 6.68 4.21 -68.25
C LEU A 877 7.06 3.57 -66.91
N LYS A 878 6.20 2.69 -66.37
CA LYS A 878 6.50 1.84 -65.21
C LYS A 878 6.11 0.40 -65.47
N SER A 879 6.92 -0.53 -65.00
CA SER A 879 6.65 -1.97 -65.11
C SER A 879 7.19 -2.70 -63.89
N THR A 880 6.54 -3.80 -63.50
CA THR A 880 6.90 -4.62 -62.33
C THR A 880 7.43 -5.99 -62.72
N VAL A 881 7.70 -6.21 -64.02
CA VAL A 881 8.26 -7.45 -64.58
C VAL A 881 9.63 -7.25 -65.24
N GLY A 882 10.18 -6.04 -65.19
CA GLY A 882 11.47 -5.67 -65.77
C GLY A 882 11.48 -4.21 -66.22
N CYS A 883 12.56 -3.77 -66.87
CA CYS A 883 12.62 -2.43 -67.45
C CYS A 883 11.54 -2.25 -68.54
N PRO A 884 10.69 -1.20 -68.46
CA PRO A 884 9.66 -0.95 -69.47
C PRO A 884 10.25 -0.79 -70.86
N SER A 885 9.56 -1.35 -71.86
CA SER A 885 9.92 -1.23 -73.29
C SER A 885 8.68 -1.15 -74.18
N SER A 886 7.52 -0.78 -73.61
CA SER A 886 6.23 -0.72 -74.30
C SER A 886 5.42 0.47 -73.80
N LEU A 887 4.74 1.16 -74.70
CA LEU A 887 3.88 2.30 -74.34
C LEU A 887 2.62 1.87 -73.56
N ASN A 888 2.34 0.57 -73.45
CA ASN A 888 1.32 0.05 -72.54
C ASN A 888 1.72 0.21 -71.05
N ASP A 889 3.02 0.32 -70.76
CA ASP A 889 3.55 0.63 -69.43
C ASP A 889 3.45 2.13 -69.08
N ALA A 890 2.92 2.96 -70.00
CA ALA A 890 2.90 4.42 -69.85
C ALA A 890 2.04 4.89 -68.66
N ILE A 891 2.61 5.79 -67.87
CA ILE A 891 1.96 6.51 -66.78
C ILE A 891 1.21 7.70 -67.41
N PRO A 892 -0.13 7.77 -67.36
CA PRO A 892 -0.88 8.87 -67.96
C PRO A 892 -0.48 10.24 -67.38
N ASN A 893 -0.46 11.27 -68.23
CA ASN A 893 -0.17 12.67 -67.88
C ASN A 893 1.26 12.96 -67.33
N SER A 894 2.21 12.04 -67.50
CA SER A 894 3.60 12.15 -67.00
C SER A 894 4.53 12.99 -67.91
N ASN A 895 4.17 14.25 -68.15
CA ASN A 895 4.81 15.11 -69.17
C ASN A 895 6.08 15.89 -68.73
N SER A 896 6.72 15.49 -67.62
CA SER A 896 7.86 16.18 -66.99
C SER A 896 9.20 15.45 -67.24
N PRO A 897 10.34 16.16 -67.31
CA PRO A 897 11.66 15.52 -67.41
C PRO A 897 12.08 14.74 -66.16
N ASN A 898 11.48 15.03 -64.99
CA ASN A 898 11.63 14.31 -63.72
C ASN A 898 10.28 13.68 -63.31
N TYR A 899 10.27 12.64 -62.49
CA TYR A 899 9.06 11.97 -62.02
C TYR A 899 9.16 11.52 -60.56
N ASP A 900 8.09 11.70 -59.80
CA ASP A 900 8.00 11.33 -58.39
C ASP A 900 7.12 10.07 -58.27
N PRO A 901 7.69 8.89 -57.95
CA PRO A 901 6.91 7.65 -57.87
C PRO A 901 6.05 7.61 -56.60
N PRO A 902 4.78 7.19 -56.67
CA PRO A 902 4.02 6.86 -55.47
C PRO A 902 4.47 5.53 -54.87
N PHE A 903 4.13 5.30 -53.60
CA PHE A 903 4.26 4.03 -52.88
C PHE A 903 4.14 2.77 -53.75
N ILE A 904 5.13 1.88 -53.64
CA ILE A 904 5.19 0.60 -54.34
C ILE A 904 5.22 -0.56 -53.34
N SER A 905 4.48 -1.63 -53.64
CA SER A 905 4.48 -2.88 -52.86
C SER A 905 5.26 -4.03 -53.52
N GLN A 906 5.83 -3.79 -54.71
CA GLN A 906 6.62 -4.74 -55.48
C GLN A 906 7.69 -4.00 -56.30
N THR A 907 8.77 -4.70 -56.67
CA THR A 907 9.87 -4.09 -57.43
C THR A 907 9.34 -3.49 -58.73
N THR A 908 9.61 -2.21 -58.93
CA THR A 908 9.09 -1.43 -60.06
C THR A 908 10.24 -0.74 -60.77
N TRP A 909 10.29 -0.89 -62.09
CA TRP A 909 11.26 -0.23 -62.96
C TRP A 909 10.60 0.91 -63.73
N TYR A 910 11.36 1.97 -63.97
CA TYR A 910 10.91 3.19 -64.64
C TYR A 910 11.84 3.55 -65.80
N VAL A 911 11.24 3.95 -66.92
CA VAL A 911 11.93 4.48 -68.12
C VAL A 911 11.20 5.74 -68.56
N ARG A 912 11.92 6.70 -69.15
CA ARG A 912 11.34 7.91 -69.73
C ARG A 912 11.51 7.88 -71.25
N CYS A 913 10.40 7.87 -71.97
CA CYS A 913 10.37 8.08 -73.41
C CYS A 913 10.35 9.58 -73.74
N VAL A 914 10.99 9.96 -74.85
CA VAL A 914 10.89 11.30 -75.40
C VAL A 914 10.80 11.27 -76.92
N ARG A 915 10.00 12.18 -77.51
CA ARG A 915 9.88 12.33 -78.97
C ARG A 915 9.89 13.80 -79.40
N ARG A 916 9.93 14.03 -80.72
CA ARG A 916 9.65 15.34 -81.31
C ARG A 916 8.15 15.46 -81.57
N ALA A 917 7.58 16.63 -81.26
CA ALA A 917 6.19 16.95 -81.56
C ALA A 917 5.86 16.70 -83.05
N GLY A 918 4.83 15.88 -83.31
CA GLY A 918 4.42 15.45 -84.65
C GLY A 918 4.95 14.09 -85.11
N CYS A 919 5.86 13.46 -84.38
CA CYS A 919 6.21 12.04 -84.59
C CYS A 919 5.17 11.15 -83.90
N THR A 920 4.72 10.07 -84.55
CA THR A 920 3.87 9.07 -83.91
C THR A 920 4.64 8.22 -82.90
N ASP A 921 5.90 7.92 -83.22
CA ASP A 921 6.68 6.88 -82.57
C ASP A 921 7.44 7.44 -81.35
N TRP A 922 7.27 6.79 -80.21
CA TRP A 922 7.90 7.15 -78.93
C TRP A 922 9.15 6.32 -78.60
N SER A 923 9.41 5.25 -79.36
CA SER A 923 10.49 4.28 -79.11
C SER A 923 11.89 4.78 -79.49
N ILE A 924 11.98 5.90 -80.22
CA ILE A 924 13.25 6.42 -80.74
C ILE A 924 13.74 7.58 -79.85
N GLY A 925 13.99 7.29 -78.57
CA GLY A 925 14.36 8.32 -77.58
C GLY A 925 14.18 7.88 -76.13
N GLU A 926 14.39 6.60 -75.82
CA GLU A 926 14.25 6.07 -74.46
C GLU A 926 15.49 6.37 -73.61
N SER A 927 15.28 6.70 -72.34
CA SER A 927 16.37 6.86 -71.37
C SER A 927 16.96 5.51 -70.92
N ASN A 928 18.03 5.54 -70.12
CA ASN A 928 18.33 4.38 -69.28
C ASN A 928 17.15 4.07 -68.33
N CYS A 929 17.10 2.84 -67.85
CA CYS A 929 16.15 2.35 -66.88
C CYS A 929 16.62 2.64 -65.45
N VAL A 930 15.67 2.85 -64.54
CA VAL A 930 15.86 2.99 -63.08
C VAL A 930 15.02 1.94 -62.36
N LYS A 931 15.58 1.28 -61.34
CA LYS A 931 14.93 0.22 -60.54
C LYS A 931 14.65 0.71 -59.12
N LYS A 932 13.38 0.61 -58.70
CA LYS A 932 12.94 0.73 -57.31
C LYS A 932 12.66 -0.69 -56.79
N GLU A 933 13.59 -1.25 -56.05
CA GLU A 933 13.59 -2.66 -55.63
C GLU A 933 12.93 -2.86 -54.27
N VAL A 934 11.74 -3.47 -54.29
CA VAL A 934 11.14 -4.10 -53.12
C VAL A 934 11.70 -5.51 -53.00
N GLN A 935 12.51 -5.75 -51.97
CA GLN A 935 13.03 -7.08 -51.68
C GLN A 935 11.91 -7.95 -51.08
N THR A 936 11.55 -9.01 -51.81
CA THR A 936 10.68 -10.09 -51.31
C THR A 936 11.53 -11.33 -51.02
N GLY A 937 11.18 -12.09 -49.97
CA GLY A 937 12.04 -13.15 -49.47
C GLY A 937 13.16 -12.67 -48.53
N CYS A 938 12.97 -11.52 -47.87
CA CYS A 938 13.67 -11.20 -46.61
C CYS A 938 13.17 -12.15 -45.50
N GLY A 939 13.56 -13.43 -45.58
CA GLY A 939 13.17 -14.48 -44.65
C GLY A 939 14.33 -15.43 -44.39
N GLY A 940 14.57 -15.76 -43.13
CA GLY A 940 15.69 -16.63 -42.75
C GLY A 940 15.86 -16.87 -41.24
N SER A 941 15.33 -15.99 -40.41
CA SER A 941 15.11 -16.20 -38.99
C SER A 941 13.90 -15.39 -38.59
N GLY A 942 13.10 -15.90 -37.65
CA GLY A 942 12.00 -15.14 -37.09
C GLY A 942 12.48 -13.81 -36.54
N LEU A 943 11.86 -12.68 -36.94
CA LEU A 943 12.18 -11.42 -36.28
C LEU A 943 11.79 -11.55 -34.81
N SER A 944 12.68 -11.08 -33.93
CA SER A 944 12.46 -11.09 -32.50
C SER A 944 12.26 -9.67 -31.98
N VAL A 945 11.36 -9.50 -31.00
CA VAL A 945 11.25 -8.26 -30.24
C VAL A 945 11.09 -8.53 -28.74
N GLY A 946 11.75 -7.74 -27.92
CA GLY A 946 11.68 -7.74 -26.46
C GLY A 946 12.93 -7.12 -25.85
N ASP A 947 13.14 -7.33 -24.56
CA ASP A 947 14.44 -7.47 -23.89
C ASP A 947 14.11 -7.76 -22.42
N ARG A 948 14.02 -6.74 -21.56
CA ARG A 948 13.97 -6.93 -20.11
C ARG A 948 12.93 -6.04 -19.41
N VAL A 949 12.28 -6.66 -18.43
CA VAL A 949 11.43 -5.98 -17.46
C VAL A 949 12.16 -6.00 -16.12
N TRP A 950 12.31 -4.86 -15.46
CA TRP A 950 13.13 -4.75 -14.25
C TRP A 950 12.47 -3.96 -13.13
N VAL A 951 13.01 -4.14 -11.92
CA VAL A 951 12.64 -3.36 -10.74
C VAL A 951 13.49 -2.10 -10.73
N ASP A 952 12.89 -0.98 -11.11
CA ASP A 952 13.46 0.36 -11.01
C ASP A 952 13.41 0.78 -9.52
N GLN A 953 14.52 0.64 -8.81
CA GLN A 953 14.60 0.85 -7.36
C GLN A 953 14.75 2.33 -6.99
N ASN A 954 15.29 3.15 -7.89
CA ASN A 954 15.57 4.56 -7.65
C ASN A 954 14.56 5.52 -8.33
N ALA A 955 13.64 4.97 -9.13
CA ALA A 955 12.60 5.64 -9.90
C ALA A 955 13.14 6.61 -10.96
N ASN A 956 14.29 6.31 -11.58
CA ASN A 956 14.91 7.17 -12.60
C ASN A 956 14.53 6.81 -14.04
N GLY A 957 13.93 5.64 -14.30
CA GLY A 957 13.53 5.18 -15.64
C GLY A 957 14.64 4.56 -16.49
N ILE A 958 15.83 4.32 -15.92
CA ILE A 958 17.02 3.76 -16.56
C ILE A 958 17.40 2.46 -15.85
N GLN A 959 17.74 1.42 -16.61
CA GLN A 959 18.17 0.13 -16.09
C GLN A 959 19.57 0.22 -15.47
N ASP A 960 19.64 0.40 -14.15
CA ASP A 960 20.88 0.65 -13.42
C ASP A 960 21.66 -0.62 -13.04
N ALA A 961 22.98 -0.47 -12.86
CA ALA A 961 23.88 -1.55 -12.50
C ALA A 961 23.64 -2.05 -11.06
N GLY A 962 22.79 -3.06 -10.92
CA GLY A 962 22.37 -3.65 -9.65
C GLY A 962 20.87 -3.97 -9.61
N GLU A 963 20.10 -3.48 -10.58
CA GLU A 963 18.67 -3.66 -10.62
C GLU A 963 18.26 -5.06 -11.11
N THR A 964 17.36 -5.67 -10.34
CA THR A 964 16.90 -7.04 -10.53
C THR A 964 15.79 -7.10 -11.57
N GLY A 965 15.81 -8.14 -12.40
CA GLY A 965 14.71 -8.38 -13.33
C GLY A 965 13.42 -8.75 -12.62
N LEU A 966 12.28 -8.36 -13.19
CA LEU A 966 10.96 -8.60 -12.62
C LEU A 966 10.29 -9.77 -13.33
N ARG A 967 10.33 -10.95 -12.68
CA ARG A 967 9.72 -12.20 -13.16
C ARG A 967 8.20 -12.15 -13.11
N GLY A 968 7.54 -12.84 -14.05
CA GLY A 968 6.10 -13.11 -13.99
C GLY A 968 5.22 -11.99 -14.58
N VAL A 969 5.80 -11.01 -15.24
CA VAL A 969 5.08 -9.94 -15.92
C VAL A 969 4.57 -10.46 -17.26
N TRP A 970 3.26 -10.40 -17.47
CA TRP A 970 2.64 -10.73 -18.76
C TRP A 970 2.94 -9.64 -19.78
N VAL A 971 3.35 -10.06 -20.97
CA VAL A 971 3.66 -9.17 -22.09
C VAL A 971 2.86 -9.63 -23.31
N PHE A 972 2.20 -8.67 -23.97
CA PHE A 972 1.34 -8.90 -25.14
C PHE A 972 1.85 -8.08 -26.32
N LEU A 973 1.91 -8.69 -27.50
CA LEU A 973 2.22 -8.05 -28.77
C LEU A 973 0.94 -7.79 -29.55
N GLN A 974 0.76 -6.55 -30.00
CA GLN A 974 -0.39 -6.13 -30.83
C GLN A 974 0.06 -5.64 -32.20
N ASP A 975 -0.73 -5.91 -33.23
CA ASP A 975 -0.56 -5.39 -34.58
C ASP A 975 -0.97 -3.90 -34.70
N GLN A 976 -0.78 -3.31 -35.89
CA GLN A 976 -1.15 -1.92 -36.19
C GLN A 976 -2.64 -1.60 -35.97
N ALA A 977 -3.54 -2.59 -36.05
CA ALA A 977 -4.96 -2.42 -35.78
C ALA A 977 -5.31 -2.59 -34.29
N GLY A 978 -4.33 -2.93 -33.45
CA GLY A 978 -4.49 -3.17 -32.01
C GLY A 978 -4.88 -4.61 -31.67
N ASN A 979 -4.92 -5.53 -32.63
CA ASN A 979 -5.27 -6.93 -32.39
C ASN A 979 -4.07 -7.68 -31.79
N PRO A 980 -4.29 -8.64 -30.87
CA PRO A 980 -3.23 -9.55 -30.42
C PRO A 980 -2.64 -10.35 -31.59
N VAL A 981 -1.32 -10.43 -31.66
CA VAL A 981 -0.63 -11.28 -32.66
C VAL A 981 -0.72 -12.75 -32.22
N VAL A 982 -0.88 -13.68 -33.17
CA VAL A 982 -0.87 -15.13 -32.88
C VAL A 982 0.50 -15.54 -32.32
N GLY A 983 0.52 -16.12 -31.12
CA GLY A 983 1.76 -16.37 -30.37
C GLY A 983 2.39 -15.12 -29.73
N GLY A 984 1.73 -13.97 -29.82
CA GLY A 984 2.11 -12.68 -29.25
C GLY A 984 1.74 -12.53 -27.78
N VAL A 985 1.84 -13.58 -26.96
CA VAL A 985 1.69 -13.53 -25.50
C VAL A 985 2.84 -14.29 -24.86
N THR A 986 3.51 -13.67 -23.89
CA THR A 986 4.62 -14.28 -23.14
C THR A 986 4.66 -13.75 -21.70
N VAL A 987 5.52 -14.35 -20.87
CA VAL A 987 5.72 -13.97 -19.47
C VAL A 987 7.21 -13.84 -19.20
N THR A 988 7.63 -12.81 -18.46
CA THR A 988 9.04 -12.58 -18.14
C THR A 988 9.65 -13.69 -17.29
N ASP A 989 10.89 -14.07 -17.62
CA ASP A 989 11.62 -15.14 -16.95
C ASP A 989 12.19 -14.71 -15.57
N GLY A 990 12.96 -15.59 -14.93
CA GLY A 990 13.59 -15.32 -13.63
C GLY A 990 14.59 -14.16 -13.60
N ASN A 991 15.04 -13.67 -14.76
CA ASN A 991 15.94 -12.52 -14.93
C ASN A 991 15.20 -11.28 -15.48
N GLY A 992 13.87 -11.35 -15.59
CA GLY A 992 13.02 -10.31 -16.16
C GLY A 992 12.92 -10.34 -17.68
N ASN A 993 13.56 -11.29 -18.36
CA ASN A 993 13.70 -11.24 -19.81
C ASN A 993 12.44 -11.76 -20.51
N TYR A 994 12.11 -11.20 -21.67
CA TYR A 994 11.06 -11.70 -22.55
C TYR A 994 11.43 -11.51 -24.04
N ALA A 995 10.84 -12.33 -24.91
CA ALA A 995 10.96 -12.15 -26.35
C ALA A 995 9.78 -12.79 -27.09
N PHE A 996 9.23 -12.08 -28.07
CA PHE A 996 8.40 -12.65 -29.12
C PHE A 996 9.30 -13.01 -30.29
N ASN A 997 9.23 -14.26 -30.76
CA ASN A 997 10.05 -14.77 -31.86
C ASN A 997 9.16 -15.17 -33.04
N ASN A 998 9.74 -15.26 -34.24
CA ASN A 998 9.02 -15.66 -35.46
C ASN A 998 7.98 -14.64 -35.95
N LEU A 999 8.24 -13.35 -35.66
CA LEU A 999 7.46 -12.26 -36.20
C LEU A 999 7.79 -11.99 -37.66
N THR A 1000 6.78 -11.54 -38.40
CA THR A 1000 6.91 -10.91 -39.71
C THR A 1000 7.36 -9.46 -39.54
N ALA A 1001 7.93 -8.85 -40.59
CA ALA A 1001 8.11 -7.40 -40.60
C ALA A 1001 6.75 -6.69 -40.65
N GLY A 1002 6.57 -5.63 -39.85
CA GLY A 1002 5.29 -4.94 -39.69
C GLY A 1002 5.29 -3.91 -38.56
N THR A 1003 4.21 -3.16 -38.41
CA THR A 1003 4.03 -2.22 -37.29
C THR A 1003 3.33 -2.91 -36.12
N TYR A 1004 3.94 -2.81 -34.94
CA TYR A 1004 3.51 -3.45 -33.71
C TYR A 1004 3.53 -2.46 -32.54
N ARG A 1005 2.89 -2.82 -31.44
CA ARG A 1005 3.17 -2.26 -30.10
C ARG A 1005 3.15 -3.36 -29.06
N ILE A 1006 3.82 -3.12 -27.94
CA ILE A 1006 3.84 -4.04 -26.80
C ILE A 1006 3.03 -3.46 -25.65
N LYS A 1007 2.37 -4.35 -24.93
CA LYS A 1007 1.62 -4.09 -23.71
C LYS A 1007 2.19 -4.93 -22.59
N PHE A 1008 2.67 -4.30 -21.53
CA PHE A 1008 3.03 -4.92 -20.27
C PHE A 1008 1.83 -4.90 -19.31
N ALA A 1009 1.53 -6.02 -18.67
CA ALA A 1009 0.61 -6.04 -17.55
C ALA A 1009 1.27 -5.39 -16.33
N ASN A 1010 0.56 -4.51 -15.61
CA ASN A 1010 1.09 -3.88 -14.41
C ASN A 1010 1.10 -4.89 -13.24
N PRO A 1011 2.25 -5.31 -12.71
CA PRO A 1011 2.29 -6.31 -11.66
C PRO A 1011 1.84 -5.74 -10.31
N GLY A 1012 1.15 -6.57 -9.53
CA GLY A 1012 0.73 -6.22 -8.17
C GLY A 1012 1.92 -5.80 -7.31
N GLY A 1013 1.82 -4.65 -6.65
CA GLY A 1013 2.91 -4.11 -5.83
C GLY A 1013 3.86 -3.13 -6.52
N TYR A 1014 3.67 -2.79 -7.80
CA TYR A 1014 4.55 -1.87 -8.54
C TYR A 1014 3.79 -0.75 -9.29
N TYR A 1015 4.54 0.24 -9.77
CA TYR A 1015 4.10 1.29 -10.71
C TYR A 1015 5.05 1.37 -11.92
N PRO A 1016 4.54 1.69 -13.13
CA PRO A 1016 5.38 2.09 -14.26
C PRO A 1016 6.35 3.21 -13.91
N THR A 1017 7.58 3.12 -14.41
CA THR A 1017 8.52 4.26 -14.43
C THR A 1017 8.23 5.22 -15.59
N GLY A 1018 9.06 6.25 -15.78
CA GLY A 1018 8.94 7.20 -16.88
C GLY A 1018 9.31 6.59 -18.24
N GLN A 1019 8.55 6.94 -19.27
CA GLN A 1019 8.81 6.52 -20.66
C GLN A 1019 10.02 7.26 -21.26
N ASN A 1020 10.93 6.50 -21.88
CA ASN A 1020 12.12 6.96 -22.63
C ASN A 1020 12.96 8.01 -21.86
N ILE A 1021 13.29 7.70 -20.60
CA ILE A 1021 14.03 8.59 -19.71
C ILE A 1021 15.54 8.33 -19.84
N GLY A 1022 16.18 9.13 -20.68
CA GLY A 1022 17.63 9.06 -20.92
C GLY A 1022 17.90 8.28 -22.20
N GLY A 1023 18.16 9.02 -23.30
CA GLY A 1023 18.13 8.49 -24.67
C GLY A 1023 19.28 7.55 -25.06
N ASP A 1024 19.40 6.45 -24.35
CA ASP A 1024 20.03 5.20 -24.75
C ASP A 1024 18.94 4.13 -24.73
N ASP A 1025 18.29 3.94 -25.88
CA ASP A 1025 17.15 3.05 -26.12
C ASP A 1025 17.40 1.58 -25.70
N THR A 1026 18.62 1.21 -25.26
CA THR A 1026 18.98 -0.14 -24.77
C THR A 1026 18.85 -0.33 -23.26
N VAL A 1027 18.48 0.72 -22.52
CA VAL A 1027 18.39 0.72 -21.05
C VAL A 1027 17.28 1.61 -20.47
N ASP A 1028 16.62 2.48 -21.25
CA ASP A 1028 15.46 3.24 -20.76
C ASP A 1028 14.14 2.49 -20.98
N SER A 1029 13.08 2.90 -20.27
CA SER A 1029 11.79 2.18 -20.30
C SER A 1029 10.90 2.66 -21.45
N ASP A 1030 10.55 1.81 -22.41
CA ASP A 1030 9.69 2.17 -23.56
C ASP A 1030 8.22 2.34 -23.25
N MET A 1031 7.76 1.89 -22.08
CA MET A 1031 6.34 1.87 -21.75
C MET A 1031 5.83 3.14 -21.06
N ASP A 1032 4.61 3.55 -21.46
CA ASP A 1032 3.86 4.63 -20.82
C ASP A 1032 3.29 4.24 -19.45
N LEU A 1033 2.65 5.20 -18.77
CA LEU A 1033 1.99 4.97 -17.47
C LEU A 1033 0.78 4.01 -17.52
N LEU A 1034 0.32 3.63 -18.71
CA LEU A 1034 -0.69 2.59 -18.90
C LEU A 1034 -0.04 1.22 -19.20
N GLY A 1035 1.28 1.15 -19.41
CA GLY A 1035 2.02 -0.05 -19.76
C GLY A 1035 2.07 -0.36 -21.26
N PHE A 1036 1.80 0.62 -22.14
CA PHE A 1036 1.94 0.46 -23.59
C PHE A 1036 3.23 1.11 -24.10
N THR A 1037 3.92 0.44 -25.03
CA THR A 1037 4.92 1.12 -25.87
C THR A 1037 4.21 2.01 -26.90
N ALA A 1038 4.96 2.94 -27.50
CA ALA A 1038 4.55 3.52 -28.78
C ALA A 1038 4.43 2.41 -29.86
N PHE A 1039 3.75 2.72 -30.97
CA PHE A 1039 3.81 1.87 -32.15
C PHE A 1039 5.18 2.00 -32.81
N PHE A 1040 5.88 0.88 -32.97
CA PHE A 1040 7.17 0.76 -33.65
C PHE A 1040 7.04 -0.14 -34.88
N THR A 1041 7.93 0.03 -35.86
CA THR A 1041 7.91 -0.79 -37.08
C THR A 1041 9.11 -1.73 -37.10
N LEU A 1042 8.83 -3.02 -36.92
CA LEU A 1042 9.81 -4.09 -36.83
C LEU A 1042 10.34 -4.42 -38.23
N HIS A 1043 11.56 -3.98 -38.51
CA HIS A 1043 12.28 -4.25 -39.78
C HIS A 1043 13.48 -5.19 -39.60
N ALA A 1044 13.95 -5.38 -38.36
CA ALA A 1044 15.03 -6.25 -37.93
C ALA A 1044 14.68 -6.83 -36.54
N ASN A 1045 15.57 -7.62 -35.94
CA ASN A 1045 15.41 -7.99 -34.52
C ASN A 1045 15.62 -6.74 -33.67
N ASP A 1046 14.74 -6.56 -32.69
CA ASP A 1046 14.66 -5.37 -31.86
C ASP A 1046 14.71 -5.82 -30.39
N MET A 1047 15.93 -5.95 -29.87
CA MET A 1047 16.19 -6.41 -28.49
C MET A 1047 16.55 -5.23 -27.59
N THR A 1048 15.73 -4.18 -27.65
CA THR A 1048 15.88 -2.94 -26.89
C THR A 1048 14.50 -2.44 -26.43
N ILE A 1049 13.51 -3.34 -26.29
CA ILE A 1049 12.18 -2.96 -25.82
C ILE A 1049 12.03 -3.37 -24.37
N ASP A 1050 12.05 -2.37 -23.51
CA ASP A 1050 12.34 -2.53 -22.09
C ASP A 1050 11.24 -1.88 -21.20
N ALA A 1051 11.07 -2.37 -19.97
CA ALA A 1051 10.05 -1.85 -19.05
C ALA A 1051 10.48 -1.81 -17.57
N GLY A 1052 10.56 -0.60 -17.01
CA GLY A 1052 10.93 -0.36 -15.62
C GLY A 1052 9.73 -0.24 -14.68
N PHE A 1053 9.80 -0.88 -13.52
CA PHE A 1053 8.72 -0.91 -12.52
C PHE A 1053 9.22 -0.57 -11.11
N VAL A 1054 8.64 0.48 -10.52
CA VAL A 1054 8.98 0.99 -9.18
C VAL A 1054 8.16 0.28 -8.10
N PRO A 1055 8.77 -0.27 -7.02
CA PRO A 1055 8.03 -0.91 -5.93
C PRO A 1055 7.18 0.09 -5.11
N LYS A 1056 5.96 -0.31 -4.74
CA LYS A 1056 5.04 0.50 -3.91
C LYS A 1056 5.50 0.73 -2.47
N ASN A 1057 6.54 0.02 -2.01
CA ASN A 1057 6.95 -0.06 -0.60
C ASN A 1057 8.33 0.57 -0.29
N VAL A 1058 8.84 1.50 -1.11
CA VAL A 1058 10.09 2.22 -0.78
C VAL A 1058 9.81 3.38 0.20
N GLY A 1059 10.12 3.16 1.47
CA GLY A 1059 10.15 4.21 2.47
C GLY A 1059 11.41 5.07 2.40
N GLN A 1060 11.25 6.38 2.49
CA GLN A 1060 12.30 7.40 2.73
C GLN A 1060 13.46 7.50 1.72
N PHE A 1061 13.28 8.34 0.68
CA PHE A 1061 14.42 9.06 0.11
C PHE A 1061 14.82 10.22 1.02
N GLN A 1062 15.74 9.97 1.97
CA GLN A 1062 16.61 11.02 2.50
C GLN A 1062 17.90 11.05 1.68
N GLY A 1063 18.01 12.03 0.78
CA GLY A 1063 19.22 12.25 -0.01
C GLY A 1063 19.00 13.35 -1.03
N ASN A 1064 19.85 14.39 -0.99
CA ASN A 1064 19.87 15.40 -2.04
C ASN A 1064 20.60 14.82 -3.26
N ASP A 1065 19.92 14.70 -4.41
CA ASP A 1065 20.60 14.56 -5.70
C ASP A 1065 19.82 15.30 -6.82
N PRO A 1066 20.48 16.06 -7.73
CA PRO A 1066 19.82 17.11 -8.51
C PRO A 1066 19.44 16.67 -9.94
N GLY A 1067 18.80 15.51 -10.10
CA GLY A 1067 18.47 14.93 -11.42
C GLY A 1067 17.18 15.43 -12.08
N LEU A 1068 16.22 15.97 -11.30
CA LEU A 1068 14.82 16.09 -11.73
C LEU A 1068 14.48 17.42 -12.45
N ASN A 1069 15.29 17.82 -13.43
CA ASN A 1069 15.14 19.09 -14.16
C ASN A 1069 15.32 18.99 -15.68
N ALA A 1070 14.46 18.22 -16.36
CA ALA A 1070 14.18 18.41 -17.79
C ALA A 1070 12.89 17.70 -18.24
N ILE A 1071 11.74 18.40 -18.20
CA ILE A 1071 10.66 18.15 -19.19
C ILE A 1071 10.28 19.50 -19.77
N GLY A 1072 10.76 19.77 -20.98
CA GLY A 1072 10.31 20.92 -21.76
C GLY A 1072 9.19 20.50 -22.71
N ASN A 1073 8.05 21.20 -22.66
CA ASN A 1073 7.22 21.38 -23.85
C ASN A 1073 6.53 22.75 -23.81
N ASN A 1074 6.60 23.46 -24.94
CA ASN A 1074 6.25 24.88 -25.05
C ASN A 1074 4.74 25.13 -25.21
N ALA A 1075 4.22 26.12 -24.50
CA ALA A 1075 3.04 26.88 -24.94
C ALA A 1075 3.11 28.36 -24.49
N ASN A 1076 3.53 29.23 -25.41
CA ASN A 1076 3.42 30.70 -25.43
C ASN A 1076 3.98 31.54 -24.26
N SER A 1077 5.05 32.27 -24.57
CA SER A 1077 5.32 33.56 -23.94
C SER A 1077 4.20 34.57 -24.22
N VAL A 1078 3.73 35.28 -23.19
CA VAL A 1078 3.10 36.60 -23.35
C VAL A 1078 3.70 37.58 -22.35
N ASN A 1079 4.37 38.61 -22.86
CA ASN A 1079 4.76 39.84 -22.15
C ASN A 1079 5.62 39.74 -20.87
N GLY A 1080 6.89 39.37 -21.03
CA GLY A 1080 7.98 40.27 -20.64
C GLY A 1080 8.11 40.74 -19.17
N GLN A 1081 7.64 39.97 -18.19
CA GLN A 1081 8.04 40.14 -16.79
C GLN A 1081 8.75 38.89 -16.27
N ASN A 1082 9.87 39.11 -15.59
CA ASN A 1082 10.76 38.08 -15.09
C ASN A 1082 10.28 37.61 -13.71
N ILE A 1083 9.36 36.65 -13.67
CA ILE A 1083 8.78 36.13 -12.41
C ILE A 1083 9.67 35.00 -11.87
N ALA A 1084 10.78 35.37 -11.24
CA ALA A 1084 11.87 34.45 -10.89
C ALA A 1084 11.58 33.47 -9.72
N ASN A 1085 10.36 33.44 -9.16
CA ASN A 1085 10.02 32.77 -7.90
C ASN A 1085 8.73 31.89 -7.94
N VAL A 1086 8.13 31.59 -9.09
CA VAL A 1086 6.96 30.67 -9.13
C VAL A 1086 7.45 29.21 -9.09
N PRO A 1087 6.87 28.33 -8.25
CA PRO A 1087 7.21 26.91 -8.25
C PRO A 1087 6.85 26.22 -9.57
N THR A 1088 7.86 25.79 -10.32
CA THR A 1088 7.71 25.12 -11.62
C THR A 1088 7.13 23.71 -11.54
N THR A 1089 7.17 23.07 -10.37
CA THR A 1089 6.65 21.72 -10.16
C THR A 1089 5.84 21.66 -8.88
N VAL A 1090 4.62 21.11 -8.98
CA VAL A 1090 3.79 20.75 -7.83
C VAL A 1090 3.54 19.25 -7.83
N VAL A 1091 3.73 18.63 -6.67
CA VAL A 1091 3.47 17.21 -6.42
C VAL A 1091 2.41 17.10 -5.33
N LEU A 1092 1.38 16.28 -5.59
CA LEU A 1092 0.38 15.88 -4.61
C LEU A 1092 0.84 14.56 -3.99
N PHE A 1093 1.01 14.52 -2.67
CA PHE A 1093 1.29 13.31 -1.92
C PHE A 1093 -0.02 12.84 -1.26
N PRO A 1094 -0.72 11.84 -1.85
CA PRO A 1094 -1.88 11.24 -1.21
C PRO A 1094 -1.44 10.49 0.05
N ASN A 1095 -2.05 10.83 1.19
CA ASN A 1095 -1.91 10.07 2.41
C ASN A 1095 -3.11 9.12 2.54
N PRO A 1096 -2.95 7.80 2.35
CA PRO A 1096 -4.06 6.84 2.37
C PRO A 1096 -4.69 6.62 3.76
N THR A 1097 -4.19 7.28 4.81
CA THR A 1097 -4.67 7.16 6.20
C THR A 1097 -5.09 8.49 6.81
N SER A 1098 -5.40 9.52 6.01
CA SER A 1098 -5.80 10.84 6.53
C SER A 1098 -6.68 11.63 5.56
N ASP A 1099 -7.59 12.45 6.09
CA ASP A 1099 -8.45 13.37 5.33
C ASP A 1099 -7.72 14.58 4.71
N TYR A 1100 -6.44 14.46 4.35
CA TYR A 1100 -5.69 15.53 3.68
C TYR A 1100 -4.62 15.02 2.71
N VAL A 1101 -4.27 15.86 1.74
CA VAL A 1101 -3.15 15.68 0.81
C VAL A 1101 -2.06 16.69 1.12
N ASP A 1102 -0.81 16.24 1.21
CA ASP A 1102 0.34 17.14 1.26
C ASP A 1102 0.65 17.66 -0.16
N VAL A 1103 0.58 18.97 -0.34
CA VAL A 1103 0.89 19.67 -1.60
C VAL A 1103 2.28 20.26 -1.49
N ARG A 1104 3.25 19.77 -2.27
CA ARG A 1104 4.64 20.25 -2.23
C ARG A 1104 5.04 21.03 -3.48
N PHE A 1105 5.84 22.05 -3.26
CA PHE A 1105 6.32 23.01 -4.26
C PHE A 1105 7.83 22.84 -4.47
N SER A 1106 8.30 22.92 -5.73
CA SER A 1106 9.73 22.79 -6.06
C SER A 1106 10.64 23.86 -5.45
N THR A 1107 10.08 25.02 -5.09
CA THR A 1107 10.75 26.15 -4.43
C THR A 1107 9.85 26.77 -3.37
N GLN A 1108 10.42 27.57 -2.47
CA GLN A 1108 9.64 28.31 -1.48
C GLN A 1108 8.76 29.34 -2.20
N ALA A 1109 7.43 29.20 -2.08
CA ALA A 1109 6.50 30.13 -2.70
C ALA A 1109 6.52 31.48 -1.97
N THR A 1110 6.93 32.55 -2.66
CA THR A 1110 6.90 33.93 -2.14
C THR A 1110 5.64 34.70 -2.56
N SER A 1111 4.60 33.98 -2.98
CA SER A 1111 3.41 34.46 -3.70
C SER A 1111 2.15 33.83 -3.13
N SER A 1112 1.01 34.49 -3.31
CA SER A 1112 -0.29 33.97 -2.87
C SER A 1112 -0.68 32.73 -3.69
N VAL A 1113 -1.09 31.66 -3.00
CA VAL A 1113 -1.44 30.37 -3.62
C VAL A 1113 -2.92 30.08 -3.40
N LYS A 1114 -3.65 29.87 -4.48
CA LYS A 1114 -5.06 29.46 -4.46
C LYS A 1114 -5.22 28.07 -5.05
N ILE A 1115 -5.75 27.14 -4.27
CA ILE A 1115 -6.04 25.77 -4.69
C ILE A 1115 -7.56 25.62 -4.87
N GLU A 1116 -7.98 25.09 -6.01
CA GLU A 1116 -9.37 24.82 -6.36
C GLU A 1116 -9.51 23.37 -6.81
N VAL A 1117 -10.49 22.63 -6.29
CA VAL A 1117 -10.77 21.25 -6.72
C VAL A 1117 -12.05 21.22 -7.52
N PHE A 1118 -12.04 20.47 -8.63
CA PHE A 1118 -13.16 20.29 -9.54
C PHE A 1118 -13.55 18.81 -9.65
N ASN A 1119 -14.85 18.52 -9.74
CA ASN A 1119 -15.33 17.17 -10.04
C ASN A 1119 -15.21 16.85 -11.55
N THR A 1120 -15.51 15.60 -11.93
CA THR A 1120 -15.53 15.14 -13.33
C THR A 1120 -16.49 15.91 -14.25
N LEU A 1121 -17.49 16.59 -13.69
CA LEU A 1121 -18.42 17.47 -14.42
C LEU A 1121 -17.90 18.92 -14.59
N GLY A 1122 -16.66 19.19 -14.16
CA GLY A 1122 -16.04 20.52 -14.24
C GLY A 1122 -16.59 21.54 -13.23
N GLN A 1123 -17.36 21.09 -12.23
CA GLN A 1123 -17.88 21.95 -11.16
C GLN A 1123 -16.86 22.05 -10.03
N ARG A 1124 -16.63 23.27 -9.53
CA ARG A 1124 -15.70 23.52 -8.42
C ARG A 1124 -16.34 23.12 -7.10
N VAL A 1125 -15.71 22.20 -6.38
CA VAL A 1125 -16.21 21.58 -5.14
C VAL A 1125 -15.45 22.04 -3.88
N LEU A 1126 -14.20 22.48 -4.00
CA LEU A 1126 -13.39 22.96 -2.87
C LEU A 1126 -12.53 24.17 -3.31
N VAL A 1127 -12.28 25.10 -2.38
CA VAL A 1127 -11.35 26.23 -2.57
C VAL A 1127 -10.59 26.49 -1.28
N THR A 1128 -9.27 26.62 -1.38
CA THR A 1128 -8.39 27.00 -0.26
C THR A 1128 -7.44 28.10 -0.72
N ASN A 1129 -7.31 29.17 0.07
CA ASN A 1129 -6.39 30.27 -0.20
C ASN A 1129 -5.27 30.26 0.86
N PHE A 1130 -4.05 30.55 0.43
CA PHE A 1130 -2.85 30.62 1.25
C PHE A 1130 -2.16 31.97 0.97
N ASP A 1131 -2.27 32.91 1.91
CA ASP A 1131 -1.89 34.32 1.70
C ASP A 1131 -0.49 34.71 2.25
N ASP A 1132 0.27 33.75 2.81
CA ASP A 1132 1.59 33.98 3.43
C ASP A 1132 2.74 33.16 2.79
N SER A 1133 3.99 33.49 3.14
CA SER A 1133 5.18 32.76 2.65
C SER A 1133 5.37 31.42 3.39
N PHE A 1134 4.84 30.33 2.85
CA PHE A 1134 4.98 28.99 3.43
C PHE A 1134 6.35 28.36 3.17
N SER A 1135 6.65 27.27 3.86
CA SER A 1135 7.69 26.32 3.47
C SER A 1135 7.29 25.62 2.15
N THR A 1136 8.16 24.74 1.61
CA THR A 1136 7.94 23.99 0.35
C THR A 1136 6.78 22.98 0.38
N GLN A 1137 5.88 23.07 1.36
CA GLN A 1137 4.78 22.15 1.62
C GLN A 1137 3.60 22.88 2.27
N THR A 1138 2.39 22.62 1.79
CA THR A 1138 1.12 22.96 2.45
C THR A 1138 0.18 21.75 2.45
N ARG A 1139 -0.98 21.83 3.12
CA ARG A 1139 -1.98 20.75 3.19
C ARG A 1139 -3.29 21.16 2.56
N LEU A 1140 -3.85 20.29 1.74
CA LEU A 1140 -5.19 20.38 1.18
C LEU A 1140 -6.10 19.44 1.96
N ASP A 1141 -7.04 20.00 2.70
CA ASP A 1141 -8.07 19.25 3.43
C ASP A 1141 -9.07 18.61 2.45
N LEU A 1142 -9.41 17.34 2.66
CA LEU A 1142 -10.32 16.54 1.84
C LEU A 1142 -11.54 16.04 2.64
N THR A 1143 -11.73 16.49 3.89
CA THR A 1143 -12.78 15.98 4.81
C THR A 1143 -14.18 16.03 4.19
N ASP A 1144 -14.49 17.05 3.39
CA ASP A 1144 -15.80 17.22 2.73
C ASP A 1144 -15.92 16.56 1.33
N LEU A 1145 -14.85 15.98 0.78
CA LEU A 1145 -14.88 15.31 -0.51
C LEU A 1145 -15.29 13.82 -0.38
N LYS A 1146 -16.04 13.32 -1.38
CA LYS A 1146 -16.41 11.91 -1.48
C LYS A 1146 -15.29 11.11 -2.17
N THR A 1147 -15.31 9.79 -2.06
CA THR A 1147 -14.44 8.91 -2.85
C THR A 1147 -14.69 9.12 -4.34
N GLY A 1148 -13.64 9.30 -5.14
CA GLY A 1148 -13.75 9.53 -6.59
C GLY A 1148 -12.60 10.30 -7.24
N GLN A 1149 -12.75 10.56 -8.54
CA GLN A 1149 -11.81 11.34 -9.37
C GLN A 1149 -12.11 12.84 -9.33
N TYR A 1150 -11.06 13.63 -9.13
CA TYR A 1150 -11.09 15.09 -9.11
C TYR A 1150 -9.92 15.69 -9.89
N LEU A 1151 -10.08 16.95 -10.31
CA LEU A 1151 -9.03 17.77 -10.91
C LEU A 1151 -8.68 18.92 -9.96
N VAL A 1152 -7.44 18.98 -9.50
CA VAL A 1152 -6.92 20.08 -8.69
C VAL A 1152 -6.31 21.13 -9.63
N ARG A 1153 -6.72 22.39 -9.45
CA ARG A 1153 -6.15 23.57 -10.11
C ARG A 1153 -5.48 24.44 -9.05
N ILE A 1154 -4.22 24.79 -9.28
CA ILE A 1154 -3.44 25.64 -8.40
C ILE A 1154 -3.11 26.92 -9.16
N THR A 1155 -3.43 28.06 -8.56
CA THR A 1155 -3.24 29.39 -9.15
C THR A 1155 -2.28 30.21 -8.30
N PHE A 1156 -1.23 30.76 -8.90
CA PHE A 1156 -0.28 31.68 -8.25
C PHE A 1156 -0.60 33.13 -8.65
N ASP A 1157 -0.75 34.00 -7.66
CA ASP A 1157 -1.06 35.44 -7.82
C ASP A 1157 -2.15 35.72 -8.89
N GLY A 1158 -3.19 34.87 -8.88
CA GLY A 1158 -4.35 34.95 -9.78
C GLY A 1158 -4.08 34.68 -11.27
N THR A 1159 -2.86 34.30 -11.68
CA THR A 1159 -2.44 34.37 -13.09
C THR A 1159 -1.87 33.05 -13.64
N GLU A 1160 -0.96 32.38 -12.94
CA GLU A 1160 -0.31 31.15 -13.44
C GLU A 1160 -1.01 29.90 -12.89
N VAL A 1161 -1.30 28.92 -13.76
CA VAL A 1161 -2.20 27.80 -13.46
C VAL A 1161 -1.54 26.44 -13.69
N ILE A 1162 -1.45 25.62 -12.64
CA ILE A 1162 -1.02 24.22 -12.70
C ILE A 1162 -2.23 23.32 -12.42
N THR A 1163 -2.45 22.28 -13.23
CA THR A 1163 -3.51 21.28 -13.01
C THR A 1163 -2.92 19.89 -12.74
N LYS A 1164 -3.50 19.17 -11.76
CA LYS A 1164 -3.10 17.81 -11.37
C LYS A 1164 -4.34 16.94 -11.10
N PRO A 1165 -4.36 15.66 -11.52
CA PRO A 1165 -5.41 14.74 -11.11
C PRO A 1165 -5.29 14.41 -9.61
N LEU A 1166 -6.41 14.15 -8.97
CA LEU A 1166 -6.51 13.70 -7.58
C LEU A 1166 -7.52 12.55 -7.49
N MET A 1167 -7.05 11.42 -6.96
CA MET A 1167 -7.92 10.34 -6.47
C MET A 1167 -8.16 10.58 -4.98
N VAL A 1168 -9.42 10.67 -4.58
CA VAL A 1168 -9.81 10.61 -3.17
C VAL A 1168 -10.33 9.19 -2.91
N ASN A 1169 -9.66 8.47 -2.00
CA ASN A 1169 -10.08 7.16 -1.54
C ASN A 1169 -10.24 7.24 -0.02
N LYS A 1170 -11.48 7.28 0.47
CA LYS A 1170 -11.78 7.13 1.89
C LYS A 1170 -12.06 5.67 2.20
N PHE A 1171 -11.38 5.15 3.23
CA PHE A 1171 -11.60 3.85 3.84
C PHE A 1171 -12.59 4.00 5.00
#